data_AF-A0A814KJ64-F1
#
_entry.id   AF-A0A814KJ64-F1
#
_cell.length_a   1.000
_cell.length_b   1.000
_cell.length_c   1.000
_cell.angle_alpha   90.00
_cell.angle_beta   90.00
_cell.angle_gamma   90.00
#
_symmetry.space_group_name_H-M   'P 1'
#
loop_
_entity.id
_entity.type
_entity.pdbx_description
1 polymer ?
#
loop_
_entity_poly.entity_id
_entity_poly.type
_entity_poly.pdbx_seq_one_letter_code
_entity_poly.pdbx_strand_id
1 'polypeptide(L)'
;MTEFQHHSDNYDKVAILDAGSQYAKVIDRRIRELSVYSELVPLQISVNDLLSQQYKAVIISGSPGSVNDPNPVHYDPKLFECGLPILGICYGLQMLNKQRGGTIVRQSVREDGQFQVELNITECPLFKNMNKIENVLLTHGDSIGQLGENLIGVGTSDSFIVACADKEKPIYGVQFHPEVDLTDNGVQIFKNFLFDIAHCRATFTMGCRVEESFGTIRSFVKDQPVFVLCSGGVDSSVCAALLTRALPAEQVKLVSIDNGFLRLNESNEIRETLSQFATVNYIDASQRFAQAKTYVRTKVTQTSNEKDLAPPRRTSVSTNFLSLYDADILLEETLPLSEEIDPEHKRKIIGDTFIKVVQEFLRDNNFTFDDIILAQGTLRPDLIESASHLASQSGHADAIKTHHNDSPMVRQLRKLNRVIEPLKDFHKDEVRQIGLTLGLHPDVIYRHPFPGPGLAIRILCTDEPYMPHETFAQTSNLLKSIVNYSTQSSSISSLNDIFTDNEKIRLQNLTSLDKHDYTSVLLPIRSVGVQGDARTYSFAAAISSNDKKPNWNELFMLARLITKTCHHINRVVYILGKKILDTEITQITRTTLTPDIIDKARACDYHAMVIMKHHGAYSSISQMPVVLIPVEFDRQNRADENEKRNDGQHSIVLRTFLTKDFMTGRPAVPGETFPLDMLDEICETILTNVPGISRILYDLTSKPPATTEWE
;
A
#
# COMPACT_ATOMS: atom_id res chain seq x y z
N MET A 1 22.83 -23.75 7.57
CA MET A 1 22.69 -23.50 6.12
C MET A 1 22.50 -24.77 5.28
N THR A 2 22.54 -25.98 5.86
CA THR A 2 22.55 -27.26 5.11
C THR A 2 21.25 -28.07 5.16
N GLU A 3 20.18 -27.63 5.86
CA GLU A 3 18.91 -28.37 5.93
C GLU A 3 17.82 -27.89 4.96
N PHE A 4 17.99 -26.75 4.28
CA PHE A 4 17.03 -26.26 3.28
C PHE A 4 17.19 -26.90 1.89
N GLN A 5 18.25 -27.69 1.66
CA GLN A 5 18.53 -28.30 0.34
C GLN A 5 17.72 -29.57 0.05
N HIS A 6 17.14 -30.22 1.06
CA HIS A 6 16.49 -31.54 0.88
C HIS A 6 15.04 -31.52 0.39
N HIS A 7 14.44 -30.36 0.10
CA HIS A 7 13.05 -30.28 -0.41
C HIS A 7 12.97 -29.80 -1.87
N SER A 8 14.12 -29.50 -2.48
CA SER A 8 14.18 -28.85 -3.80
C SER A 8 13.99 -29.80 -4.99
N ASP A 9 13.89 -31.11 -4.76
CA ASP A 9 13.82 -32.14 -5.80
C ASP A 9 12.38 -32.43 -6.30
N ASN A 10 11.35 -31.84 -5.67
CA ASN A 10 9.95 -32.16 -5.98
C ASN A 10 9.27 -31.23 -6.99
N TYR A 11 9.84 -30.06 -7.28
CA TYR A 11 9.23 -29.08 -8.17
C TYR A 11 10.16 -28.66 -9.30
N ASP A 12 9.59 -28.41 -10.47
CA ASP A 12 10.30 -27.76 -11.56
C ASP A 12 10.44 -26.26 -11.23
N LYS A 13 11.67 -25.74 -11.29
CA LYS A 13 12.02 -24.37 -10.89
C LYS A 13 12.24 -23.46 -12.09
N VAL A 14 11.76 -22.23 -12.03
CA VAL A 14 11.99 -21.19 -13.06
C VAL A 14 12.66 -19.98 -12.43
N ALA A 15 13.77 -19.52 -13.03
CA ALA A 15 14.45 -18.31 -12.59
C ALA A 15 13.87 -17.08 -13.29
N ILE A 16 13.55 -16.03 -12.54
CA ILE A 16 13.16 -14.72 -13.07
C ILE A 16 14.32 -13.76 -12.80
N LEU A 17 15.05 -13.39 -13.85
CA LEU A 17 16.14 -12.43 -13.76
C LEU A 17 15.59 -11.01 -13.79
N ASP A 18 15.73 -10.29 -12.67
CA ASP A 18 15.18 -8.94 -12.57
C ASP A 18 16.19 -7.88 -13.05
N ALA A 19 15.85 -7.20 -14.15
CA ALA A 19 16.61 -6.08 -14.71
C ALA A 19 16.18 -4.70 -14.12
N GLY A 20 15.39 -4.70 -13.03
CA GLY A 20 14.91 -3.50 -12.35
C GLY A 20 13.50 -3.08 -12.77
N SER A 21 12.68 -4.03 -13.23
CA SER A 21 11.30 -3.76 -13.63
C SER A 21 10.34 -3.77 -12.45
N GLN A 22 9.38 -2.84 -12.45
CA GLN A 22 8.25 -2.85 -11.53
C GLN A 22 7.38 -4.13 -11.66
N TYR A 23 7.47 -4.83 -12.79
CA TYR A 23 6.66 -5.99 -13.15
C TYR A 23 7.30 -7.35 -12.83
N ALA A 24 8.55 -7.43 -12.34
CA ALA A 24 9.18 -8.71 -12.01
C ALA A 24 8.35 -9.51 -10.98
N LYS A 25 7.73 -8.83 -10.01
CA LYS A 25 6.79 -9.42 -9.04
C LYS A 25 5.50 -9.93 -9.69
N VAL A 26 5.06 -9.30 -10.77
CA VAL A 26 3.86 -9.72 -11.53
C VAL A 26 4.17 -10.98 -12.34
N ILE A 27 5.38 -11.08 -12.91
CA ILE A 27 5.86 -12.30 -13.56
C ILE A 27 5.89 -13.47 -12.57
N ASP A 28 6.48 -13.30 -11.38
CA ASP A 28 6.50 -14.33 -10.30
C ASP A 28 5.08 -14.81 -9.98
N ARG A 29 4.14 -13.87 -9.87
CA ARG A 29 2.72 -14.18 -9.63
C ARG A 29 2.12 -15.02 -10.76
N ARG A 30 2.31 -14.65 -12.04
CA ARG A 30 1.74 -15.39 -13.18
C ARG A 30 2.25 -16.82 -13.29
N ILE A 31 3.54 -17.04 -13.01
CA ILE A 31 4.11 -18.39 -13.03
C ILE A 31 3.51 -19.25 -11.90
N ARG A 32 3.34 -18.68 -10.71
CA ARG A 32 2.74 -19.36 -9.55
C ARG A 32 1.25 -19.66 -9.73
N GLU A 33 0.50 -18.76 -10.38
CA GLU A 33 -0.91 -19.00 -10.77
C GLU A 33 -1.03 -20.23 -11.69
N LEU A 34 0.03 -20.55 -12.45
CA LEU A 34 0.13 -21.75 -13.27
C LEU A 34 0.69 -22.97 -12.51
N SER A 35 0.82 -22.90 -11.18
CA SER A 35 1.33 -23.99 -10.34
C SER A 35 2.76 -24.44 -10.68
N VAL A 36 3.63 -23.51 -11.08
CA VAL A 36 5.07 -23.72 -11.26
C VAL A 36 5.85 -22.89 -10.24
N TYR A 37 6.93 -23.43 -9.69
CA TYR A 37 7.76 -22.71 -8.73
C TYR A 37 8.68 -21.71 -9.44
N SER A 38 8.67 -20.46 -9.00
CA SER A 38 9.52 -19.39 -9.51
C SER A 38 10.33 -18.69 -8.42
N GLU A 39 11.51 -18.20 -8.80
CA GLU A 39 12.41 -17.46 -7.92
C GLU A 39 12.91 -16.19 -8.60
N LEU A 40 12.87 -15.07 -7.87
CA LEU A 40 13.43 -13.80 -8.33
C LEU A 40 14.93 -13.78 -8.03
N VAL A 41 15.72 -13.61 -9.08
CA VAL A 41 17.18 -13.70 -9.04
C VAL A 41 17.78 -12.43 -9.64
N PRO A 42 18.90 -11.91 -9.10
CA PRO A 42 19.58 -10.75 -9.69
C PRO A 42 20.05 -11.05 -11.12
N LEU A 43 19.96 -10.07 -12.02
CA LEU A 43 20.43 -10.21 -13.41
C LEU A 43 21.92 -10.58 -13.52
N GLN A 44 22.73 -10.24 -12.51
CA GLN A 44 24.18 -10.48 -12.48
C GLN A 44 24.56 -11.93 -12.10
N ILE A 45 23.59 -12.83 -11.87
CA ILE A 45 23.90 -14.23 -11.54
C ILE A 45 24.76 -14.88 -12.62
N SER A 46 25.75 -15.67 -12.21
CA SER A 46 26.58 -16.41 -13.15
C SER A 46 25.82 -17.58 -13.77
N VAL A 47 26.15 -17.95 -15.02
CA VAL A 47 25.53 -19.13 -15.65
C VAL A 47 25.83 -20.41 -14.86
N ASN A 48 26.99 -20.51 -14.24
CA ASN A 48 27.35 -21.67 -13.41
C ASN A 48 26.43 -21.79 -12.20
N ASP A 49 26.11 -20.68 -11.54
CA ASP A 49 25.20 -20.68 -10.40
C ASP A 49 23.78 -21.04 -10.84
N LEU A 50 23.31 -20.50 -11.97
CA LEU A 50 22.01 -20.85 -12.55
C LEU A 50 21.90 -22.37 -12.82
N LEU A 51 22.91 -22.96 -13.46
CA LEU A 51 22.92 -24.39 -13.76
C LEU A 51 23.04 -25.24 -12.49
N SER A 52 23.79 -24.78 -11.47
CA SER A 52 23.95 -25.49 -10.20
C SER A 52 22.64 -25.63 -9.42
N GLN A 53 21.72 -24.67 -9.57
CA GLN A 53 20.42 -24.65 -8.90
C GLN A 53 19.32 -25.44 -9.61
N GLN A 54 19.64 -26.04 -10.77
CA GLN A 54 18.76 -26.93 -11.56
C GLN A 54 17.46 -26.26 -12.05
N TYR A 55 17.53 -24.99 -12.47
CA TYR A 55 16.38 -24.33 -13.12
C TYR A 55 16.04 -25.01 -14.45
N LYS A 56 14.74 -25.10 -14.75
CA LYS A 56 14.20 -25.63 -16.02
C LYS A 56 14.09 -24.57 -17.10
N ALA A 57 13.91 -23.32 -16.73
CA ALA A 57 13.80 -22.18 -17.64
C ALA A 57 14.19 -20.87 -16.97
N VAL A 58 14.44 -19.86 -17.80
CA VAL A 58 14.78 -18.50 -17.37
C VAL A 58 13.83 -17.50 -18.03
N ILE A 59 13.34 -16.54 -17.25
CA ILE A 59 12.56 -15.40 -17.75
C ILE A 59 13.31 -14.12 -17.36
N ILE A 60 13.56 -13.23 -18.32
CA ILE A 60 14.25 -11.96 -18.09
C ILE A 60 13.22 -10.84 -18.09
N SER A 61 13.14 -10.09 -16.99
CA SER A 61 12.18 -8.99 -16.84
C SER A 61 12.57 -7.76 -17.67
N GLY A 62 11.64 -6.80 -17.77
CA GLY A 62 11.92 -5.49 -18.36
C GLY A 62 12.84 -4.60 -17.50
N SER A 63 13.08 -3.38 -17.95
CA SER A 63 13.78 -2.34 -17.19
C SER A 63 13.27 -0.96 -17.66
N PRO A 64 13.22 0.07 -16.80
CA PRO A 64 12.95 1.44 -17.24
C PRO A 64 14.13 2.07 -18.02
N GLY A 65 15.33 1.48 -17.95
CA GLY A 65 16.54 1.94 -18.65
C GLY A 65 16.67 1.40 -20.07
N SER A 66 17.59 2.00 -20.84
CA SER A 66 17.94 1.54 -22.19
C SER A 66 19.13 0.57 -22.15
N VAL A 67 19.13 -0.44 -23.01
CA VAL A 67 20.32 -1.31 -23.21
C VAL A 67 21.51 -0.54 -23.81
N ASN A 68 21.27 0.65 -24.35
CA ASN A 68 22.29 1.52 -24.95
C ASN A 68 22.78 2.63 -24.00
N ASP A 69 22.26 2.69 -22.77
CA ASP A 69 22.75 3.65 -21.77
C ASP A 69 24.23 3.39 -21.47
N PRO A 70 25.01 4.42 -21.07
CA PRO A 70 26.46 4.32 -20.86
C PRO A 70 26.85 3.30 -19.78
N ASN A 71 25.96 3.00 -18.84
CA ASN A 71 26.12 1.97 -17.81
C ASN A 71 24.88 1.04 -17.82
N PRO A 72 24.79 0.08 -18.77
CA PRO A 72 23.67 -0.85 -18.80
C PRO A 72 23.78 -1.85 -17.65
N VAL A 73 22.67 -2.50 -17.29
CA VAL A 73 22.68 -3.53 -16.24
C VAL A 73 23.56 -4.69 -16.69
N HIS A 74 24.59 -5.00 -15.90
CA HIS A 74 25.53 -6.07 -16.21
C HIS A 74 24.87 -7.45 -16.13
N TYR A 75 25.20 -8.35 -17.06
CA TYR A 75 24.75 -9.75 -17.09
C TYR A 75 25.86 -10.65 -17.67
N ASP A 76 25.80 -11.95 -17.41
CA ASP A 76 26.73 -12.93 -17.99
C ASP A 76 26.40 -13.16 -19.48
N PRO A 77 27.29 -12.82 -20.44
CA PRO A 77 27.01 -12.96 -21.87
C PRO A 77 26.70 -14.41 -22.31
N LYS A 78 27.16 -15.40 -21.53
CA LYS A 78 26.90 -16.82 -21.80
C LYS A 78 25.48 -17.24 -21.46
N LEU A 79 24.65 -16.36 -20.90
CA LEU A 79 23.28 -16.65 -20.52
C LEU A 79 22.48 -17.24 -21.70
N PHE A 80 22.57 -16.65 -22.89
CA PHE A 80 21.87 -17.12 -24.09
C PHE A 80 22.51 -18.38 -24.75
N GLU A 81 23.56 -18.93 -24.12
CA GLU A 81 24.27 -20.14 -24.53
C GLU A 81 24.16 -21.26 -23.49
N CYS A 82 23.50 -21.03 -22.36
CA CYS A 82 23.44 -21.99 -21.25
C CYS A 82 22.61 -23.26 -21.52
N GLY A 83 21.87 -23.31 -22.63
CA GLY A 83 21.05 -24.45 -23.03
C GLY A 83 19.68 -24.53 -22.36
N LEU A 84 19.35 -23.60 -21.46
CA LEU A 84 18.00 -23.48 -20.90
C LEU A 84 17.06 -22.71 -21.85
N PRO A 85 15.76 -23.03 -21.86
CA PRO A 85 14.73 -22.17 -22.45
C PRO A 85 14.72 -20.78 -21.81
N ILE A 86 14.64 -19.74 -22.65
CA ILE A 86 14.69 -18.34 -22.21
C ILE A 86 13.53 -17.55 -22.82
N LEU A 87 12.83 -16.77 -21.98
CA LEU A 87 11.85 -15.76 -22.41
C LEU A 87 12.31 -14.37 -21.98
N GLY A 88 12.64 -13.50 -22.93
CA GLY A 88 12.99 -12.10 -22.68
C GLY A 88 11.80 -11.17 -22.83
N ILE A 89 11.45 -10.41 -21.79
CA ILE A 89 10.35 -9.45 -21.82
C ILE A 89 10.90 -8.03 -21.86
N CYS A 90 10.46 -7.23 -22.84
CA CYS A 90 10.86 -5.85 -23.09
C CYS A 90 12.40 -5.70 -23.13
N TYR A 91 13.03 -5.26 -22.04
CA TYR A 91 14.49 -5.17 -21.91
C TYR A 91 15.18 -6.52 -22.17
N GLY A 92 14.60 -7.64 -21.72
CA GLY A 92 15.13 -8.98 -21.99
C GLY A 92 15.20 -9.34 -23.49
N LEU A 93 14.20 -8.90 -24.28
CA LEU A 93 14.22 -9.04 -25.73
C LEU A 93 15.33 -8.17 -26.36
N GLN A 94 15.50 -6.94 -25.87
CA GLN A 94 16.54 -6.03 -26.37
C GLN A 94 17.93 -6.57 -26.08
N MET A 95 18.15 -7.15 -24.88
CA MET A 95 19.39 -7.84 -24.53
C MET A 95 19.69 -8.99 -25.47
N LEU A 96 18.69 -9.86 -25.72
CA LEU A 96 18.81 -10.97 -26.66
C LEU A 96 19.23 -10.50 -28.05
N ASN A 97 18.53 -9.47 -28.58
CA ASN A 97 18.81 -8.96 -29.91
C ASN A 97 20.23 -8.37 -30.02
N LYS A 98 20.65 -7.58 -29.02
CA LYS A 98 21.98 -6.97 -28.97
C LYS A 98 23.08 -8.02 -28.85
N GLN A 99 22.87 -9.07 -28.05
CA GLN A 99 23.82 -10.18 -27.92
C GLN A 99 24.04 -10.93 -29.24
N ARG A 100 23.03 -10.96 -30.12
CA ARG A 100 23.11 -11.54 -31.46
C ARG A 100 23.55 -10.54 -32.55
N GLY A 101 24.09 -9.39 -32.15
CA GLY A 101 24.59 -8.37 -33.10
C GLY A 101 23.51 -7.51 -33.77
N GLY A 102 22.26 -7.59 -33.29
CA GLY A 102 21.17 -6.72 -33.74
C GLY A 102 21.28 -5.30 -33.20
N THR A 103 20.51 -4.38 -33.75
CA THR A 103 20.50 -2.96 -33.36
C THR A 103 19.20 -2.58 -32.63
N ILE A 104 19.32 -1.70 -31.64
CA ILE A 104 18.21 -1.13 -30.89
C ILE A 104 18.18 0.37 -31.14
N VAL A 105 17.03 0.89 -31.55
CA VAL A 105 16.83 2.29 -31.94
C VAL A 105 15.89 2.96 -30.95
N ARG A 106 16.32 4.11 -30.42
CA ARG A 106 15.51 4.95 -29.53
C ARG A 106 14.52 5.76 -30.35
N GLN A 107 13.24 5.66 -30.03
CA GLN A 107 12.18 6.37 -30.73
C GLN A 107 11.97 7.79 -30.16
N SER A 108 11.47 8.68 -31.01
CA SER A 108 11.13 10.06 -30.65
C SER A 108 9.82 10.14 -29.84
N VAL A 109 8.95 9.13 -29.95
CA VAL A 109 7.69 9.00 -29.24
C VAL A 109 7.72 7.68 -28.48
N ARG A 110 7.38 7.72 -27.19
CA ARG A 110 7.27 6.52 -26.36
C ARG A 110 5.85 5.95 -26.50
N GLU A 111 5.76 4.70 -26.93
CA GLU A 111 4.48 3.98 -26.99
C GLU A 111 4.22 3.37 -25.61
N ASP A 112 3.40 4.05 -24.82
CA ASP A 112 2.89 3.58 -23.53
C ASP A 112 1.36 3.41 -23.65
N GLY A 113 0.90 2.19 -23.91
CA GLY A 113 -0.53 1.93 -24.13
C GLY A 113 -0.85 0.52 -24.61
N GLN A 114 -2.14 0.24 -24.77
CA GLN A 114 -2.62 -0.98 -25.43
C GLN A 114 -2.63 -0.79 -26.94
N PHE A 115 -1.98 -1.70 -27.66
CA PHE A 115 -1.89 -1.69 -29.11
C PHE A 115 -2.26 -3.06 -29.66
N GLN A 116 -2.74 -3.08 -30.90
CA GLN A 116 -2.98 -4.30 -31.65
C GLN A 116 -1.70 -4.74 -32.34
N VAL A 117 -1.31 -5.99 -32.11
CA VAL A 117 -0.12 -6.60 -32.74
C VAL A 117 -0.52 -7.83 -33.53
N GLU A 118 0.19 -8.08 -34.62
CA GLU A 118 0.06 -9.28 -35.44
C GLU A 118 1.12 -10.30 -35.02
N LEU A 119 0.68 -11.50 -34.62
CA LEU A 119 1.54 -12.58 -34.13
C LEU A 119 1.56 -13.76 -35.12
N ASN A 120 2.75 -14.36 -35.31
CA ASN A 120 2.90 -15.58 -36.11
C ASN A 120 2.54 -16.82 -35.28
N ILE A 121 1.24 -17.10 -35.19
CA ILE A 121 0.69 -18.20 -34.39
C ILE A 121 0.93 -19.60 -34.97
N THR A 122 1.27 -19.70 -36.26
CA THR A 122 1.46 -20.98 -36.97
C THR A 122 2.87 -21.53 -36.83
N GLU A 123 3.87 -20.66 -36.78
CA GLU A 123 5.28 -21.06 -36.78
C GLU A 123 5.95 -20.89 -35.41
N CYS A 124 5.38 -20.08 -34.50
CA CYS A 124 5.95 -19.83 -33.19
C CYS A 124 5.24 -20.63 -32.09
N PRO A 125 5.91 -21.60 -31.43
CA PRO A 125 5.33 -22.36 -30.32
C PRO A 125 4.86 -21.47 -29.16
N LEU A 126 5.48 -20.31 -28.96
CA LEU A 126 5.13 -19.36 -27.90
C LEU A 126 3.71 -18.81 -28.06
N PHE A 127 3.18 -18.71 -29.28
CA PHE A 127 1.87 -18.10 -29.58
C PHE A 127 0.80 -19.12 -29.97
N LYS A 128 1.04 -20.40 -29.69
CA LYS A 128 0.06 -21.46 -29.90
C LYS A 128 -1.24 -21.18 -29.14
N ASN A 129 -2.38 -21.42 -29.79
CA ASN A 129 -3.73 -21.14 -29.27
C ASN A 129 -4.04 -19.66 -28.95
N MET A 130 -3.29 -18.73 -29.52
CA MET A 130 -3.62 -17.29 -29.51
C MET A 130 -4.26 -16.88 -30.83
N ASN A 131 -4.84 -15.68 -30.87
CA ASN A 131 -5.31 -15.09 -32.12
C ASN A 131 -4.14 -14.50 -32.91
N LYS A 132 -4.34 -14.37 -34.22
CA LYS A 132 -3.37 -13.71 -35.10
C LYS A 132 -3.19 -12.23 -34.76
N ILE A 133 -4.27 -11.56 -34.34
CA ILE A 133 -4.26 -10.17 -33.89
C ILE A 133 -4.61 -10.17 -32.41
N GLU A 134 -3.76 -9.55 -31.59
CA GLU A 134 -3.89 -9.53 -30.13
C GLU A 134 -3.72 -8.11 -29.61
N ASN A 135 -4.47 -7.76 -28.55
CA ASN A 135 -4.23 -6.51 -27.83
C ASN A 135 -3.18 -6.75 -26.74
N VAL A 136 -2.11 -5.96 -26.76
CA VAL A 136 -0.99 -6.10 -25.84
C VAL A 136 -0.58 -4.76 -25.26
N LEU A 137 -0.03 -4.75 -24.05
CA LEU A 137 0.56 -3.56 -23.45
C LEU A 137 2.00 -3.36 -23.93
N LEU A 138 2.23 -2.33 -24.76
CA LEU A 138 3.57 -1.84 -25.10
C LEU A 138 3.93 -0.68 -24.17
N THR A 139 5.12 -0.73 -23.60
CA THR A 139 5.70 0.34 -22.77
C THR A 139 7.18 0.49 -23.09
N HIS A 140 7.50 1.00 -24.28
CA HIS A 140 8.90 1.11 -24.70
C HIS A 140 9.22 2.47 -25.33
N GLY A 141 10.40 3.00 -24.97
CA GLY A 141 11.04 4.11 -25.69
C GLY A 141 12.05 3.64 -26.74
N ASP A 142 12.41 2.35 -26.72
CA ASP A 142 13.39 1.72 -27.59
C ASP A 142 12.76 0.55 -28.35
N SER A 143 13.11 0.42 -29.62
CA SER A 143 12.57 -0.59 -30.54
C SER A 143 13.69 -1.36 -31.25
N ILE A 144 13.39 -2.57 -31.72
CA ILE A 144 14.32 -3.33 -32.55
C ILE A 144 14.44 -2.64 -33.91
N GLY A 145 15.66 -2.26 -34.29
CA GLY A 145 15.96 -1.76 -35.64
C GLY A 145 16.26 -2.92 -36.59
N GLN A 146 17.39 -3.59 -36.37
CA GLN A 146 17.78 -4.79 -37.11
C GLN A 146 17.80 -5.99 -36.16
N LEU A 147 17.19 -7.10 -36.60
CA LEU A 147 17.31 -8.38 -35.89
C LEU A 147 18.74 -8.91 -35.97
N GLY A 148 19.23 -9.40 -34.84
CA GLY A 148 20.50 -10.10 -34.74
C GLY A 148 20.50 -11.43 -35.49
N GLU A 149 21.69 -11.99 -35.66
CA GLU A 149 21.88 -13.27 -36.33
C GLU A 149 21.08 -14.39 -35.65
N ASN A 150 20.53 -15.30 -36.46
CA ASN A 150 19.72 -16.44 -36.03
C ASN A 150 18.41 -16.12 -35.29
N LEU A 151 17.98 -14.85 -35.27
CA LEU A 151 16.66 -14.45 -34.81
C LEU A 151 15.68 -14.30 -35.99
N ILE A 152 14.42 -14.66 -35.77
CA ILE A 152 13.30 -14.40 -36.69
C ILE A 152 12.25 -13.53 -36.00
N GLY A 153 11.67 -12.58 -36.75
CA GLY A 153 10.54 -11.79 -36.28
C GLY A 153 9.28 -12.63 -36.30
N VAL A 154 8.66 -12.81 -35.13
CA VAL A 154 7.43 -13.62 -34.95
C VAL A 154 6.24 -12.79 -34.47
N GLY A 155 6.40 -11.48 -34.37
CA GLY A 155 5.29 -10.55 -34.14
C GLY A 155 5.64 -9.13 -34.54
N THR A 156 4.66 -8.41 -35.08
CA THR A 156 4.80 -7.03 -35.56
C THR A 156 3.69 -6.11 -35.09
N SER A 157 4.02 -4.85 -34.83
CA SER A 157 3.07 -3.74 -34.64
C SER A 157 3.36 -2.72 -35.73
N ASP A 158 2.45 -2.56 -36.69
CA ASP A 158 2.68 -1.77 -37.92
C ASP A 158 3.99 -2.15 -38.65
N SER A 159 5.05 -1.37 -38.44
CA SER A 159 6.37 -1.58 -39.05
C SER A 159 7.45 -2.10 -38.07
N PHE A 160 7.09 -2.27 -36.80
CA PHE A 160 8.02 -2.62 -35.73
C PHE A 160 7.95 -4.09 -35.37
N ILE A 161 9.10 -4.68 -35.03
CA ILE A 161 9.18 -6.04 -34.54
C ILE A 161 8.92 -6.01 -33.04
N VAL A 162 7.81 -6.63 -32.61
CA VAL A 162 7.40 -6.71 -31.21
C VAL A 162 7.60 -8.10 -30.61
N ALA A 163 8.01 -9.09 -31.40
CA ALA A 163 8.42 -10.39 -30.89
C ALA A 163 9.45 -11.05 -31.81
N CYS A 164 10.42 -11.76 -31.22
CA CYS A 164 11.38 -12.58 -31.95
C CYS A 164 11.58 -13.96 -31.33
N ALA A 165 12.09 -14.89 -32.12
CA ALA A 165 12.46 -16.24 -31.71
C ALA A 165 13.81 -16.62 -32.28
N ASP A 166 14.60 -17.41 -31.54
CA ASP A 166 15.80 -18.08 -32.06
C ASP A 166 15.37 -19.27 -32.93
N LYS A 167 16.05 -19.47 -34.06
CA LYS A 167 15.71 -20.53 -35.04
C LYS A 167 16.00 -21.94 -34.53
N GLU A 168 16.97 -22.09 -33.63
CA GLU A 168 17.50 -23.39 -33.23
C GLU A 168 17.29 -23.66 -31.74
N LYS A 169 17.32 -22.62 -30.91
CA LYS A 169 17.21 -22.73 -29.46
C LYS A 169 15.81 -22.32 -28.99
N PRO A 170 15.33 -22.85 -27.84
CA PRO A 170 14.07 -22.45 -27.23
C PRO A 170 14.18 -21.07 -26.54
N ILE A 171 14.61 -20.06 -27.29
CA ILE A 171 14.83 -18.69 -26.83
C ILE A 171 13.87 -17.77 -27.58
N TYR A 172 13.08 -17.02 -26.82
CA TYR A 172 12.06 -16.14 -27.35
C TYR A 172 12.14 -14.78 -26.68
N GLY A 173 11.65 -13.74 -27.35
CA GLY A 173 11.48 -12.43 -26.73
C GLY A 173 10.25 -11.69 -27.24
N VAL A 174 9.65 -10.91 -26.34
CA VAL A 174 8.48 -10.07 -26.61
C VAL A 174 8.75 -8.65 -26.11
N GLN A 175 8.29 -7.66 -26.87
CA GLN A 175 8.50 -6.24 -26.58
C GLN A 175 7.38 -5.65 -25.71
N PHE A 176 6.27 -6.38 -25.59
CA PHE A 176 5.12 -6.09 -24.73
C PHE A 176 5.19 -6.88 -23.41
N HIS A 177 4.34 -6.51 -22.45
CA HIS A 177 4.27 -7.14 -21.13
C HIS A 177 3.15 -8.20 -21.07
N PRO A 178 3.45 -9.50 -21.22
CA PRO A 178 2.44 -10.57 -21.11
C PRO A 178 1.92 -10.77 -19.68
N GLU A 179 2.61 -10.24 -18.67
CA GLU A 179 2.29 -10.44 -17.25
C GLU A 179 1.11 -9.58 -16.76
N VAL A 180 0.79 -8.49 -17.45
CA VAL A 180 -0.26 -7.55 -17.05
C VAL A 180 -1.63 -7.96 -17.57
N ASP A 181 -2.68 -7.55 -16.85
CA ASP A 181 -4.09 -7.78 -17.27
C ASP A 181 -4.44 -7.05 -18.59
N LEU A 182 -3.66 -6.04 -18.98
CA LEU A 182 -3.86 -5.27 -20.21
C LEU A 182 -3.38 -6.02 -21.47
N THR A 183 -2.80 -7.20 -21.33
CA THR A 183 -2.47 -8.09 -22.44
C THR A 183 -3.43 -9.27 -22.41
N ASP A 184 -4.45 -9.25 -23.29
CA ASP A 184 -5.65 -10.09 -23.20
C ASP A 184 -5.32 -11.59 -23.03
N ASN A 185 -4.37 -12.10 -23.82
CA ASN A 185 -3.93 -13.49 -23.80
C ASN A 185 -2.51 -13.70 -23.24
N GLY A 186 -2.03 -12.77 -22.40
CA GLY A 186 -0.68 -12.81 -21.85
C GLY A 186 -0.38 -14.07 -21.00
N VAL A 187 -1.36 -14.57 -20.25
CA VAL A 187 -1.24 -15.82 -19.49
C VAL A 187 -1.02 -17.03 -20.41
N GLN A 188 -1.56 -17.01 -21.63
CA GLN A 188 -1.37 -18.11 -22.60
C GLN A 188 0.09 -18.20 -23.05
N ILE A 189 0.79 -17.07 -23.18
CA ILE A 189 2.23 -17.02 -23.49
C ILE A 189 3.04 -17.74 -22.39
N PHE A 190 2.74 -17.47 -21.12
CA PHE A 190 3.39 -18.18 -20.01
C PHE A 190 3.05 -19.66 -20.01
N LYS A 191 1.81 -20.07 -20.29
CA LYS A 191 1.45 -21.49 -20.40
C LYS A 191 2.27 -22.19 -21.50
N ASN A 192 2.35 -21.60 -22.68
CA ASN A 192 3.10 -22.16 -23.80
C ASN A 192 4.60 -22.25 -23.46
N PHE A 193 5.16 -21.20 -22.86
CA PHE A 193 6.57 -21.20 -22.46
C PHE A 193 6.87 -22.23 -21.37
N LEU A 194 6.06 -22.30 -20.31
CA LEU A 194 6.34 -23.16 -19.16
C LEU A 194 6.06 -24.64 -19.46
N PHE A 195 4.95 -24.97 -20.12
CA PHE A 195 4.52 -26.37 -20.30
C PHE A 195 4.95 -26.95 -21.65
N ASP A 196 4.73 -26.21 -22.74
CA ASP A 196 5.00 -26.74 -24.09
C ASP A 196 6.48 -26.62 -24.47
N ILE A 197 7.17 -25.57 -24.01
CA ILE A 197 8.59 -25.31 -24.35
C ILE A 197 9.53 -25.80 -23.24
N ALA A 198 9.32 -25.38 -22.00
CA ALA A 198 10.20 -25.73 -20.87
C ALA A 198 9.86 -27.08 -20.21
N HIS A 199 8.72 -27.67 -20.56
CA HIS A 199 8.25 -28.95 -20.03
C HIS A 199 8.20 -29.02 -18.49
N CYS A 200 7.86 -27.90 -17.85
CA CYS A 200 7.60 -27.84 -16.43
C CYS A 200 6.33 -28.64 -16.08
N ARG A 201 6.29 -29.22 -14.88
CA ARG A 201 5.10 -29.86 -14.32
C ARG A 201 4.38 -28.89 -13.40
N ALA A 202 3.05 -28.90 -13.46
CA ALA A 202 2.16 -28.10 -12.61
C ALA A 202 2.03 -28.70 -11.19
N THR A 203 3.16 -28.93 -10.51
CA THR A 203 3.22 -29.60 -9.19
C THR A 203 3.23 -28.62 -8.01
N PHE A 204 3.49 -27.33 -8.25
CA PHE A 204 3.55 -26.31 -7.22
C PHE A 204 2.15 -25.77 -6.87
N THR A 205 1.26 -26.68 -6.46
CA THR A 205 -0.13 -26.37 -6.12
C THR A 205 -0.25 -25.81 -4.70
N MET A 206 -1.35 -25.10 -4.43
CA MET A 206 -1.67 -24.58 -3.09
C MET A 206 -1.68 -25.66 -2.00
N GLY A 207 -2.26 -26.83 -2.28
CA GLY A 207 -2.30 -27.94 -1.32
C GLY A 207 -0.90 -28.45 -0.97
N CYS A 208 -0.03 -28.64 -1.96
CA CYS A 208 1.36 -29.09 -1.72
C CYS A 208 2.14 -28.09 -0.87
N ARG A 209 1.98 -26.79 -1.15
CA ARG A 209 2.64 -25.71 -0.39
C ARG A 209 2.17 -25.61 1.04
N VAL A 210 0.88 -25.84 1.31
CA VAL A 210 0.34 -25.87 2.67
C VAL A 210 0.91 -27.05 3.45
N GLU A 211 0.98 -28.24 2.85
CA GLU A 211 1.60 -29.42 3.47
C GLU A 211 3.11 -29.22 3.73
N GLU A 212 3.82 -28.60 2.80
CA GLU A 212 5.22 -28.23 2.97
C GLU A 212 5.41 -27.19 4.10
N SER A 213 4.49 -26.23 4.21
CA SER A 213 4.44 -25.29 5.32
C SER A 213 4.23 -26.01 6.65
N PHE A 214 3.34 -27.02 6.71
CA PHE A 214 3.20 -27.86 7.91
C PHE A 214 4.48 -28.62 8.26
N GLY A 215 5.17 -29.19 7.27
CA GLY A 215 6.47 -29.83 7.48
C GLY A 215 7.52 -28.87 8.06
N THR A 216 7.61 -27.67 7.47
CA THR A 216 8.51 -26.60 7.92
C THR A 216 8.18 -26.12 9.33
N ILE A 217 6.89 -25.95 9.65
CA ILE A 217 6.43 -25.56 10.99
C ILE A 217 6.87 -26.61 12.01
N ARG A 218 6.59 -27.89 11.75
CA ARG A 218 6.92 -28.99 12.68
C ARG A 218 8.42 -29.12 12.89
N SER A 219 9.22 -29.03 11.82
CA SER A 219 10.69 -29.16 11.91
C SER A 219 11.34 -27.99 12.65
N PHE A 220 10.83 -26.78 12.45
CA PHE A 220 11.37 -25.56 13.05
C PHE A 220 10.98 -25.42 14.53
N VAL A 221 9.70 -25.64 14.84
CA VAL A 221 9.14 -25.45 16.19
C VAL A 221 9.51 -26.60 17.13
N LYS A 222 9.45 -27.84 16.64
CA LYS A 222 9.65 -29.05 17.44
C LYS A 222 8.71 -29.06 18.66
N ASP A 223 9.27 -29.08 19.87
CA ASP A 223 8.53 -29.13 21.13
C ASP A 223 8.40 -27.76 21.81
N GLN A 224 8.90 -26.68 21.19
CA GLN A 224 8.89 -25.34 21.79
C GLN A 224 7.50 -24.70 21.74
N PRO A 225 7.14 -23.86 22.73
CA PRO A 225 5.91 -23.09 22.68
C PRO A 225 5.98 -22.01 21.60
N VAL A 226 4.92 -21.91 20.81
CA VAL A 226 4.79 -20.94 19.71
C VAL A 226 3.78 -19.88 20.09
N PHE A 227 4.19 -18.62 20.05
CA PHE A 227 3.31 -17.48 20.31
C PHE A 227 2.94 -16.80 18.99
N VAL A 228 1.65 -16.53 18.82
CA VAL A 228 1.12 -15.74 17.70
C VAL A 228 0.51 -14.47 18.28
N LEU A 229 0.99 -13.32 17.85
CA LEU A 229 0.39 -12.04 18.18
C LEU A 229 -0.76 -11.75 17.21
N CYS A 230 -1.98 -11.99 17.66
CA CYS A 230 -3.19 -11.90 16.86
C CYS A 230 -3.74 -10.46 16.88
N SER A 231 -3.62 -9.75 15.75
CA SER A 231 -4.18 -8.41 15.57
C SER A 231 -5.63 -8.41 15.09
N GLY A 232 -6.17 -9.58 14.74
CA GLY A 232 -7.47 -9.72 14.06
C GLY A 232 -7.42 -9.52 12.55
N GLY A 233 -6.26 -9.17 11.99
CA GLY A 233 -6.07 -9.14 10.55
C GLY A 233 -6.17 -10.54 9.93
N VAL A 234 -6.44 -10.57 8.62
CA VAL A 234 -6.50 -11.81 7.82
C VAL A 234 -5.23 -12.64 8.02
N ASP A 235 -4.06 -12.00 7.91
CA ASP A 235 -2.77 -12.72 7.90
C ASP A 235 -2.47 -13.36 9.25
N SER A 236 -2.70 -12.64 10.36
CA SER A 236 -2.53 -13.18 11.70
C SER A 236 -3.52 -14.31 12.00
N SER A 237 -4.75 -14.21 11.48
CA SER A 237 -5.79 -15.21 11.69
C SER A 237 -5.50 -16.50 10.90
N VAL A 238 -5.05 -16.37 9.65
CA VAL A 238 -4.64 -17.52 8.82
C VAL A 238 -3.36 -18.15 9.38
N CYS A 239 -2.40 -17.35 9.85
CA CYS A 239 -1.20 -17.85 10.52
C CYS A 239 -1.55 -18.66 11.79
N ALA A 240 -2.45 -18.15 12.63
CA ALA A 240 -2.96 -18.86 13.79
C ALA A 240 -3.63 -20.20 13.40
N ALA A 241 -4.51 -20.18 12.39
CA ALA A 241 -5.20 -21.38 11.91
C ALA A 241 -4.23 -22.43 11.34
N LEU A 242 -3.20 -22.00 10.59
CA LEU A 242 -2.15 -22.89 10.07
C LEU A 242 -1.36 -23.56 11.19
N LEU A 243 -0.93 -22.79 12.19
CA LEU A 243 -0.14 -23.31 13.31
C LEU A 243 -0.92 -24.30 14.15
N THR A 244 -2.18 -23.99 14.48
CA THR A 244 -3.07 -24.91 15.20
C THR A 244 -3.33 -26.20 14.41
N ARG A 245 -3.35 -26.14 13.08
CA ARG A 245 -3.46 -27.35 12.25
C ARG A 245 -2.16 -28.16 12.20
N ALA A 246 -1.02 -27.49 12.23
CA ALA A 246 0.30 -28.10 12.11
C ALA A 246 0.80 -28.74 13.42
N LEU A 247 0.45 -28.15 14.56
CA LEU A 247 1.01 -28.42 15.89
C LEU A 247 -0.09 -28.79 16.91
N PRO A 248 0.26 -29.48 18.02
CA PRO A 248 -0.64 -29.66 19.15
C PRO A 248 -1.17 -28.33 19.71
N ALA A 249 -2.45 -28.29 20.05
CA ALA A 249 -3.12 -27.06 20.53
C ALA A 249 -2.46 -26.46 21.79
N GLU A 250 -1.82 -27.28 22.63
CA GLU A 250 -1.15 -26.84 23.86
C GLU A 250 0.11 -26.01 23.59
N GLN A 251 0.79 -26.27 22.47
CA GLN A 251 2.01 -25.56 22.05
C GLN A 251 1.69 -24.17 21.48
N VAL A 252 0.51 -24.00 20.88
CA VAL A 252 0.11 -22.76 20.22
C VAL A 252 -0.55 -21.81 21.23
N LYS A 253 0.12 -20.69 21.50
CA LYS A 253 -0.39 -19.61 22.37
C LYS A 253 -0.81 -18.43 21.52
N LEU A 254 -2.11 -18.23 21.36
CA LEU A 254 -2.65 -17.06 20.69
C LEU A 254 -2.72 -15.91 21.70
N VAL A 255 -2.23 -14.74 21.35
CA VAL A 255 -2.23 -13.54 22.20
C VAL A 255 -2.91 -12.41 21.45
N SER A 256 -4.00 -11.89 22.01
CA SER A 256 -4.75 -10.76 21.45
C SER A 256 -4.66 -9.59 22.40
N ILE A 257 -4.07 -8.49 21.96
CA ILE A 257 -3.91 -7.27 22.76
C ILE A 257 -4.88 -6.22 22.25
N ASP A 258 -5.82 -5.81 23.09
CA ASP A 258 -6.66 -4.66 22.81
C ASP A 258 -5.90 -3.38 23.20
N ASN A 259 -5.58 -2.56 22.19
CA ASN A 259 -4.90 -1.29 22.36
C ASN A 259 -5.86 -0.12 22.64
N GLY A 260 -7.17 -0.36 22.67
CA GLY A 260 -8.19 0.67 22.86
C GLY A 260 -8.63 1.38 21.58
N PHE A 261 -8.06 1.05 20.41
CA PHE A 261 -8.32 1.71 19.12
C PHE A 261 -8.88 0.78 18.03
N LEU A 262 -9.34 -0.42 18.41
CA LEU A 262 -10.06 -1.34 17.53
C LEU A 262 -11.48 -0.81 17.21
N ARG A 263 -12.09 -1.34 16.15
CA ARG A 263 -13.48 -1.03 15.77
C ARG A 263 -14.46 -1.55 16.81
N LEU A 264 -15.70 -1.06 16.75
CA LEU A 264 -16.76 -1.50 17.65
C LEU A 264 -16.93 -3.03 17.59
N ASN A 265 -16.92 -3.69 18.75
CA ASN A 265 -17.04 -5.15 18.94
C ASN A 265 -15.94 -6.02 18.30
N GLU A 266 -14.94 -5.45 17.63
CA GLU A 266 -13.89 -6.20 16.91
C GLU A 266 -13.09 -7.10 17.85
N SER A 267 -12.75 -6.64 19.05
CA SER A 267 -12.04 -7.45 20.06
C SER A 267 -12.79 -8.75 20.40
N ASN A 268 -14.12 -8.70 20.47
CA ASN A 268 -14.95 -9.87 20.77
C ASN A 268 -15.05 -10.80 19.57
N GLU A 269 -15.29 -10.26 18.37
CA GLU A 269 -15.31 -11.03 17.11
C GLU A 269 -14.00 -11.82 16.89
N ILE A 270 -12.86 -11.17 17.14
CA ILE A 270 -11.53 -11.78 17.03
C ILE A 270 -11.42 -12.95 18.02
N ARG A 271 -11.81 -12.74 19.28
CA ARG A 271 -11.74 -13.78 20.30
C ARG A 271 -12.63 -14.96 19.97
N GLU A 272 -13.87 -14.73 19.56
CA GLU A 272 -14.80 -15.79 19.15
C GLU A 272 -14.22 -16.57 17.97
N THR A 273 -13.75 -15.87 16.94
CA THR A 273 -13.15 -16.49 15.75
C THR A 273 -11.91 -17.32 16.09
N LEU A 274 -11.03 -16.82 16.96
CA LEU A 274 -9.77 -17.51 17.26
C LEU A 274 -9.94 -18.63 18.29
N SER A 275 -10.95 -18.54 19.15
CA SER A 275 -11.23 -19.54 20.19
C SER A 275 -11.58 -20.92 19.63
N GLN A 276 -12.06 -20.98 18.38
CA GLN A 276 -12.31 -22.25 17.68
C GLN A 276 -11.01 -23.03 17.35
N PHE A 277 -9.86 -22.37 17.37
CA PHE A 277 -8.57 -22.98 17.04
C PHE A 277 -7.76 -23.30 18.29
N ALA A 278 -7.55 -22.32 19.17
CA ALA A 278 -6.76 -22.50 20.38
C ALA A 278 -7.16 -21.51 21.47
N THR A 279 -6.64 -21.72 22.68
CA THR A 279 -6.84 -20.79 23.80
C THR A 279 -6.27 -19.41 23.46
N VAL A 280 -7.14 -18.40 23.50
CA VAL A 280 -6.79 -17.00 23.24
C VAL A 280 -6.48 -16.30 24.57
N ASN A 281 -5.25 -15.84 24.72
CA ASN A 281 -4.82 -14.98 25.82
C ASN A 281 -5.18 -13.55 25.46
N TYR A 282 -6.34 -13.09 25.95
CA TYR A 282 -6.81 -11.73 25.73
C TYR A 282 -6.26 -10.78 26.79
N ILE A 283 -5.71 -9.65 26.35
CA ILE A 283 -5.14 -8.61 27.20
C ILE A 283 -5.81 -7.30 26.85
N ASP A 284 -6.65 -6.78 27.76
CA ASP A 284 -7.14 -5.41 27.66
C ASP A 284 -6.05 -4.46 28.19
N ALA A 285 -5.40 -3.75 27.26
CA ALA A 285 -4.38 -2.77 27.57
C ALA A 285 -4.85 -1.34 27.23
N SER A 286 -6.14 -1.12 26.97
CA SER A 286 -6.69 0.17 26.51
C SER A 286 -6.24 1.37 27.36
N GLN A 287 -6.41 1.30 28.69
CA GLN A 287 -5.97 2.36 29.61
C GLN A 287 -4.46 2.55 29.59
N ARG A 288 -3.71 1.47 29.45
CA ARG A 288 -2.26 1.51 29.43
C ARG A 288 -1.74 2.19 28.16
N PHE A 289 -2.35 1.91 27.01
CA PHE A 289 -2.05 2.60 25.76
C PHE A 289 -2.40 4.09 25.87
N ALA A 290 -3.58 4.43 26.41
CA ALA A 290 -4.00 5.82 26.59
C ALA A 290 -2.99 6.64 27.42
N GLN A 291 -2.44 6.08 28.49
CA GLN A 291 -1.49 6.75 29.38
C GLN A 291 -0.02 6.59 28.97
N ALA A 292 0.25 5.86 27.89
CA ALA A 292 1.62 5.56 27.49
C ALA A 292 2.35 6.77 26.92
N LYS A 293 3.67 6.77 27.14
CA LYS A 293 4.62 7.76 26.61
C LYS A 293 5.84 7.05 26.03
N THR A 294 6.55 7.73 25.15
CA THR A 294 7.86 7.31 24.64
C THR A 294 8.83 8.48 24.54
N TYR A 295 10.06 8.23 24.12
CA TYR A 295 11.07 9.25 23.88
C TYR A 295 11.30 9.41 22.38
N VAL A 296 11.21 10.61 21.84
CA VAL A 296 11.45 10.93 20.42
C VAL A 296 12.75 11.72 20.25
N ARG A 297 13.39 11.60 19.09
CA ARG A 297 14.60 12.36 18.77
C ARG A 297 14.18 13.71 18.21
N THR A 298 14.64 14.79 18.82
CA THR A 298 14.39 16.15 18.32
C THR A 298 15.62 16.63 17.56
N LYS A 299 15.45 17.12 16.32
CA LYS A 299 16.53 17.84 15.63
C LYS A 299 16.71 19.18 16.34
N VAL A 300 17.92 19.49 16.81
CA VAL A 300 18.24 20.81 17.34
C VAL A 300 18.12 21.82 16.20
N THR A 301 16.99 22.49 16.10
CA THR A 301 16.90 23.71 15.31
C THR A 301 17.69 24.77 16.06
N GLN A 302 18.86 25.15 15.52
CA GLN A 302 19.54 26.38 15.94
C GLN A 302 18.66 27.58 15.54
N THR A 303 17.65 27.89 16.35
CA THR A 303 17.02 29.20 16.35
C THR A 303 17.65 30.00 17.47
N SER A 304 18.50 30.94 17.06
CA SER A 304 19.02 32.03 17.86
C SER A 304 17.90 32.71 18.65
N ASN A 305 17.94 32.58 19.97
CA ASN A 305 17.68 33.65 20.94
C ASN A 305 17.98 33.09 22.34
N GLU A 306 19.27 33.11 22.71
CA GLU A 306 19.67 33.08 24.11
C GLU A 306 19.19 34.37 24.78
N LYS A 307 18.06 34.28 25.47
CA LYS A 307 17.78 34.93 26.76
C LYS A 307 16.38 34.52 27.18
N ASP A 308 16.28 34.08 28.43
CA ASP A 308 15.05 33.74 29.16
C ASP A 308 14.45 32.37 28.86
N LEU A 309 15.02 31.32 29.47
CA LEU A 309 14.28 30.18 30.02
C LEU A 309 15.16 29.45 31.05
N ALA A 310 14.59 29.16 32.22
CA ALA A 310 15.24 28.43 33.31
C ALA A 310 15.70 27.02 32.84
N PRO A 311 16.78 26.46 33.41
CA PRO A 311 17.37 25.23 32.90
C PRO A 311 16.38 24.06 32.98
N PRO A 312 16.22 23.24 31.93
CA PRO A 312 15.43 22.02 32.02
C PRO A 312 16.09 21.07 33.02
N ARG A 313 15.27 20.38 33.82
CA ARG A 313 15.72 19.38 34.79
C ARG A 313 16.49 18.28 34.05
N ARG A 314 17.81 18.24 34.22
CA ARG A 314 18.67 17.15 33.79
C ARG A 314 18.36 15.90 34.62
N THR A 315 17.56 14.99 34.09
CA THR A 315 17.51 13.60 34.57
C THR A 315 18.49 12.79 33.74
N SER A 316 19.67 12.51 34.31
CA SER A 316 20.62 11.55 33.77
C SER A 316 20.03 10.14 33.91
N VAL A 317 19.45 9.61 32.84
CA VAL A 317 19.11 8.18 32.77
C VAL A 317 20.39 7.44 32.38
N SER A 318 21.00 6.73 33.32
CA SER A 318 22.13 5.84 33.05
C SER A 318 21.62 4.61 32.28
N THR A 319 21.68 4.67 30.95
CA THR A 319 21.54 3.48 30.10
C THR A 319 22.91 3.17 29.50
N ASN A 320 23.55 2.11 29.99
CA ASN A 320 24.80 1.55 29.46
C ASN A 320 24.57 0.86 28.09
N PHE A 321 24.02 1.56 27.10
CA PHE A 321 23.72 0.98 25.78
C PHE A 321 23.95 1.89 24.56
N LEU A 322 24.63 3.02 24.72
CA LEU A 322 25.09 3.83 23.60
C LEU A 322 26.54 4.26 23.84
N SER A 323 27.48 3.44 23.37
CA SER A 323 28.80 3.95 23.03
C SER A 323 29.00 3.86 21.52
N LEU A 324 29.55 4.95 20.99
CA LEU A 324 30.10 5.17 19.65
C LEU A 324 29.11 5.67 18.59
N TYR A 325 29.29 6.97 18.27
CA TYR A 325 28.73 7.79 17.17
C TYR A 325 27.35 8.42 17.37
N ASP A 326 27.33 9.52 18.15
CA ASP A 326 26.72 10.83 17.85
C ASP A 326 26.42 11.58 19.16
N ALA A 327 27.17 12.65 19.43
CA ALA A 327 27.23 13.30 20.74
C ALA A 327 26.14 14.35 21.02
N ASP A 328 25.16 14.57 20.14
CA ASP A 328 24.14 15.62 20.31
C ASP A 328 22.71 15.17 19.93
N ILE A 329 22.24 14.04 20.47
CA ILE A 329 20.84 13.62 20.31
C ILE A 329 20.09 13.91 21.62
N LEU A 330 19.31 14.99 21.64
CA LEU A 330 18.33 15.24 22.69
C LEU A 330 17.12 14.32 22.47
N LEU A 331 16.79 13.55 23.50
CA LEU A 331 15.58 12.74 23.58
C LEU A 331 14.55 13.49 24.41
N GLU A 332 13.40 13.75 23.82
CA GLU A 332 12.27 14.40 24.49
C GLU A 332 11.18 13.36 24.79
N GLU A 333 10.60 13.41 25.99
CA GLU A 333 9.46 12.57 26.35
C GLU A 333 8.19 13.10 25.69
N THR A 334 7.44 12.23 25.01
CA THR A 334 6.16 12.59 24.41
C THR A 334 5.08 12.86 25.47
N LEU A 335 3.99 13.49 25.04
CA LEU A 335 2.75 13.48 25.81
C LEU A 335 2.18 12.05 25.94
N PRO A 336 1.26 11.81 26.89
CA PRO A 336 0.46 10.59 26.90
C PRO A 336 -0.26 10.42 25.55
N LEU A 337 -0.44 9.19 25.08
CA LEU A 337 -1.13 8.93 23.81
C LEU A 337 -2.52 9.58 23.72
N SER A 338 -3.26 9.65 24.84
CA SER A 338 -4.57 10.30 24.92
C SER A 338 -4.54 11.81 24.63
N GLU A 339 -3.36 12.44 24.71
CA GLU A 339 -3.13 13.87 24.52
C GLU A 339 -2.20 14.17 23.33
N GLU A 340 -1.52 13.17 22.78
CA GLU A 340 -0.57 13.34 21.67
C GLU A 340 -1.30 13.62 20.35
N ILE A 341 -0.83 14.67 19.65
CA ILE A 341 -1.41 15.13 18.39
C ILE A 341 -0.56 14.73 17.19
N ASP A 342 0.74 14.53 17.37
CA ASP A 342 1.65 14.19 16.27
C ASP A 342 1.47 12.72 15.84
N PRO A 343 1.13 12.44 14.56
CA PRO A 343 0.90 11.08 14.10
C PRO A 343 2.10 10.14 14.21
N GLU A 344 3.32 10.64 14.01
CA GLU A 344 4.53 9.81 14.13
C GLU A 344 4.80 9.47 15.60
N HIS A 345 4.55 10.42 16.51
CA HIS A 345 4.61 10.16 17.95
C HIS A 345 3.56 9.13 18.36
N LYS A 346 2.30 9.28 17.93
CA LYS A 346 1.23 8.30 18.19
C LYS A 346 1.64 6.89 17.75
N ARG A 347 2.16 6.76 16.52
CA ARG A 347 2.64 5.49 15.96
C ARG A 347 3.75 4.88 16.81
N LYS A 348 4.70 5.70 17.25
CA LYS A 348 5.82 5.26 18.09
C LYS A 348 5.37 4.83 19.48
N ILE A 349 4.52 5.64 20.15
CA ILE A 349 3.98 5.31 21.48
C ILE A 349 3.23 3.98 21.43
N ILE A 350 2.36 3.78 20.43
CA ILE A 350 1.61 2.53 20.25
C ILE A 350 2.56 1.36 20.01
N GLY A 351 3.54 1.50 19.11
CA GLY A 351 4.52 0.46 18.81
C GLY A 351 5.33 0.04 20.05
N ASP A 352 5.89 1.02 20.78
CA ASP A 352 6.71 0.76 21.97
C ASP A 352 5.88 0.15 23.11
N THR A 353 4.65 0.63 23.30
CA THR A 353 3.74 0.13 24.34
C THR A 353 3.31 -1.30 24.05
N PHE A 354 3.02 -1.62 22.79
CA PHE A 354 2.68 -2.97 22.37
C PHE A 354 3.79 -3.96 22.75
N ILE A 355 5.06 -3.62 22.48
CA ILE A 355 6.19 -4.47 22.86
C ILE A 355 6.32 -4.62 24.38
N LYS A 356 6.13 -3.54 25.15
CA LYS A 356 6.14 -3.59 26.63
C LYS A 356 5.04 -4.51 27.18
N VAL A 357 3.83 -4.44 26.62
CA VAL A 357 2.71 -5.32 27.01
C VAL A 357 3.03 -6.78 26.71
N VAL A 358 3.60 -7.09 25.54
CA VAL A 358 4.03 -8.45 25.20
C VAL A 358 5.11 -8.95 26.17
N GLN A 359 6.10 -8.12 26.49
CA GLN A 359 7.18 -8.47 27.43
C GLN A 359 6.67 -8.81 28.82
N GLU A 360 5.72 -8.04 29.33
CA GLU A 360 5.11 -8.29 30.63
C GLU A 360 4.25 -9.54 30.61
N PHE A 361 3.44 -9.73 29.57
CA PHE A 361 2.66 -10.94 29.40
C PHE A 361 3.52 -12.21 29.40
N LEU A 362 4.65 -12.19 28.67
CA LEU A 362 5.58 -13.33 28.68
C LEU A 362 6.15 -13.59 30.07
N ARG A 363 6.58 -12.53 30.76
CA ARG A 363 7.13 -12.61 32.13
C ARG A 363 6.12 -13.18 33.12
N ASP A 364 4.88 -12.71 33.07
CA ASP A 364 3.79 -13.15 33.96
C ASP A 364 3.41 -14.61 33.73
N ASN A 365 3.70 -15.15 32.54
CA ASN A 365 3.51 -16.55 32.18
C ASN A 365 4.79 -17.38 32.26
N ASN A 366 5.84 -16.89 32.92
CA ASN A 366 7.14 -17.56 33.10
C ASN A 366 7.85 -17.91 31.77
N PHE A 367 7.69 -17.07 30.75
CA PHE A 367 8.43 -17.17 29.50
C PHE A 367 9.35 -15.97 29.31
N THR A 368 10.46 -16.20 28.62
CA THR A 368 11.26 -15.14 28.02
C THR A 368 11.27 -15.26 26.50
N PHE A 369 11.76 -14.21 25.84
CA PHE A 369 12.02 -14.24 24.40
C PHE A 369 13.09 -15.25 23.97
N ASP A 370 13.79 -15.88 24.92
CA ASP A 370 14.75 -16.98 24.67
C ASP A 370 14.11 -18.36 24.85
N ASP A 371 12.87 -18.42 25.37
CA ASP A 371 12.12 -19.68 25.57
C ASP A 371 11.03 -19.93 24.52
N ILE A 372 10.56 -18.89 23.81
CA ILE A 372 9.47 -18.99 22.81
C ILE A 372 9.83 -18.91 21.31
N ILE A 373 9.09 -19.59 20.44
CA ILE A 373 9.08 -19.26 19.01
C ILE A 373 8.00 -18.20 18.75
N LEU A 374 8.36 -17.10 18.10
CA LEU A 374 7.39 -16.09 17.65
C LEU A 374 6.94 -16.41 16.22
N ALA A 375 5.64 -16.56 16.01
CA ALA A 375 5.07 -16.70 14.69
C ALA A 375 4.48 -15.38 14.18
N GLN A 376 4.72 -15.08 12.90
CA GLN A 376 4.20 -13.89 12.24
C GLN A 376 3.49 -14.24 10.94
N GLY A 377 2.45 -13.48 10.62
CA GLY A 377 1.74 -13.56 9.34
C GLY A 377 2.42 -12.78 8.21
N THR A 378 3.73 -12.54 8.27
CA THR A 378 4.47 -11.79 7.24
C THR A 378 4.31 -12.46 5.89
N LEU A 379 3.96 -11.68 4.86
CA LEU A 379 3.74 -12.18 3.51
C LEU A 379 5.00 -12.04 2.64
N ARG A 380 5.03 -12.75 1.51
CA ARG A 380 6.11 -12.66 0.51
C ARG A 380 6.43 -11.23 0.05
N PRO A 381 5.42 -10.38 -0.27
CA PRO A 381 5.70 -9.00 -0.69
C PRO A 381 6.43 -8.19 0.38
N ASP A 382 6.10 -8.41 1.66
CA ASP A 382 6.69 -7.68 2.79
C ASP A 382 8.18 -8.01 2.96
N LEU A 383 8.57 -9.27 2.74
CA LEU A 383 9.97 -9.70 2.80
C LEU A 383 10.79 -9.17 1.63
N ILE A 384 10.21 -9.15 0.43
CA ILE A 384 10.90 -8.61 -0.74
C ILE A 384 11.09 -7.10 -0.58
N GLU A 385 10.08 -6.36 -0.09
CA GLU A 385 10.21 -4.92 0.23
C GLU A 385 11.28 -4.68 1.30
N SER A 386 11.33 -5.52 2.34
CA SER A 386 12.38 -5.48 3.36
C SER A 386 13.78 -5.81 2.80
N ALA A 387 13.89 -6.71 1.82
CA ALA A 387 15.14 -7.03 1.14
C ALA A 387 15.60 -5.91 0.19
N SER A 388 14.65 -5.25 -0.49
CA SER A 388 14.90 -4.03 -1.26
C SER A 388 15.38 -2.89 -0.35
N HIS A 389 14.87 -2.78 0.88
CA HIS A 389 15.37 -1.85 1.91
C HIS A 389 16.82 -2.11 2.33
N LEU A 390 17.25 -3.37 2.38
CA LEU A 390 18.64 -3.74 2.66
C LEU A 390 19.55 -3.45 1.46
N ALA A 391 19.07 -3.67 0.24
CA ALA A 391 19.77 -3.30 -0.98
C ALA A 391 19.87 -1.77 -1.14
N SER A 392 18.86 -1.00 -0.72
CA SER A 392 18.86 0.46 -0.78
C SER A 392 19.69 1.14 0.32
N GLN A 393 20.32 0.38 1.24
CA GLN A 393 21.40 0.91 2.09
C GLN A 393 22.65 1.31 1.28
N SER A 394 22.71 1.00 -0.02
CA SER A 394 23.68 1.59 -0.95
C SER A 394 23.31 3.00 -1.46
N GLY A 395 22.30 3.64 -0.85
CA GLY A 395 21.99 5.06 -1.00
C GLY A 395 20.81 5.35 -1.94
N HIS A 396 19.95 6.28 -1.51
CA HIS A 396 18.88 6.99 -2.26
C HIS A 396 17.41 6.62 -2.01
N ALA A 397 17.02 6.00 -0.90
CA ALA A 397 15.60 5.98 -0.51
C ALA A 397 15.39 6.00 1.01
N ASP A 398 14.75 7.05 1.52
CA ASP A 398 14.25 7.11 2.91
C ASP A 398 13.05 6.17 3.06
N ALA A 399 13.00 5.41 4.16
CA ALA A 399 11.97 4.38 4.36
C ALA A 399 10.57 5.01 4.52
N ILE A 400 9.70 4.80 3.52
CA ILE A 400 8.36 5.40 3.44
C ILE A 400 7.36 4.75 4.44
N LYS A 401 7.64 3.55 4.98
CA LYS A 401 6.83 2.91 6.02
C LYS A 401 7.66 2.05 6.98
N THR A 402 7.38 2.14 8.28
CA THR A 402 7.78 1.11 9.25
C THR A 402 6.76 -0.02 9.21
N HIS A 403 7.17 -1.22 8.75
CA HIS A 403 6.29 -2.39 8.77
C HIS A 403 5.98 -2.78 10.22
N HIS A 404 4.69 -2.94 10.57
CA HIS A 404 4.26 -3.35 11.91
C HIS A 404 4.82 -4.70 12.36
N ASN A 405 5.21 -5.57 11.41
CA ASN A 405 5.82 -6.87 11.68
C ASN A 405 7.35 -6.81 11.89
N ASP A 406 8.02 -5.67 11.65
CA ASP A 406 9.48 -5.56 11.72
C ASP A 406 9.93 -4.59 12.82
N SER A 407 9.66 -4.95 14.08
CA SER A 407 10.14 -4.21 15.24
C SER A 407 11.59 -4.57 15.60
N PRO A 408 12.33 -3.72 16.35
CA PRO A 408 13.69 -4.05 16.80
C PRO A 408 13.78 -5.40 17.54
N MET A 409 12.74 -5.73 18.31
CA MET A 409 12.58 -7.01 18.99
C MET A 409 12.47 -8.18 17.99
N VAL A 410 11.59 -8.06 17.00
CA VAL A 410 11.43 -9.10 15.96
C VAL A 410 12.74 -9.31 15.21
N ARG A 411 13.47 -8.23 14.88
CA ARG A 411 14.78 -8.32 14.23
C ARG A 411 15.78 -9.11 15.08
N GLN A 412 15.77 -8.92 16.40
CA GLN A 412 16.63 -9.68 17.31
C GLN A 412 16.23 -11.17 17.36
N LEU A 413 14.94 -11.47 17.50
CA LEU A 413 14.43 -12.85 17.47
C LEU A 413 14.73 -13.53 16.12
N ARG A 414 14.62 -12.79 15.01
CA ARG A 414 14.94 -13.28 13.67
C ARG A 414 16.42 -13.62 13.55
N LYS A 415 17.32 -12.79 14.11
CA LYS A 415 18.77 -13.09 14.20
C LYS A 415 19.08 -14.33 15.03
N LEU A 416 18.29 -14.59 16.07
CA LEU A 416 18.40 -15.77 16.93
C LEU A 416 17.68 -17.00 16.33
N ASN A 417 17.15 -16.91 15.12
CA ASN A 417 16.38 -17.97 14.46
C ASN A 417 15.17 -18.45 15.29
N ARG A 418 14.45 -17.51 15.90
CA ARG A 418 13.27 -17.77 16.76
C ARG A 418 11.97 -17.17 16.21
N VAL A 419 12.00 -16.72 14.96
CA VAL A 419 10.81 -16.22 14.23
C VAL A 419 10.47 -17.20 13.13
N ILE A 420 9.22 -17.63 13.08
CA ILE A 420 8.67 -18.39 11.96
C ILE A 420 7.63 -17.55 11.21
N GLU A 421 7.71 -17.54 9.88
CA GLU A 421 6.82 -16.79 9.00
C GLU A 421 6.15 -17.77 8.01
N PRO A 422 5.10 -18.52 8.42
CA PRO A 422 4.51 -19.58 7.61
C PRO A 422 3.91 -19.10 6.29
N LEU A 423 3.52 -17.82 6.23
CA LEU A 423 2.87 -17.18 5.10
C LEU A 423 3.85 -16.50 4.12
N LYS A 424 5.16 -16.58 4.39
CA LYS A 424 6.21 -15.89 3.62
C LYS A 424 6.26 -16.26 2.14
N ASP A 425 5.71 -17.40 1.76
CA ASP A 425 5.71 -17.90 0.39
C ASP A 425 4.36 -17.76 -0.31
N PHE A 426 3.40 -17.07 0.31
CA PHE A 426 2.04 -16.90 -0.21
C PHE A 426 1.70 -15.44 -0.52
N HIS A 427 0.90 -15.24 -1.56
CA HIS A 427 0.28 -13.97 -1.91
C HIS A 427 -1.04 -13.75 -1.13
N LYS A 428 -1.55 -12.52 -1.12
CA LYS A 428 -2.69 -12.14 -0.27
C LYS A 428 -3.99 -12.88 -0.63
N ASP A 429 -4.24 -13.11 -1.90
CA ASP A 429 -5.37 -13.90 -2.42
C ASP A 429 -5.24 -15.38 -2.05
N GLU A 430 -4.03 -15.94 -2.15
CA GLU A 430 -3.74 -17.31 -1.72
C GLU A 430 -3.96 -17.50 -0.21
N VAL A 431 -3.52 -16.53 0.60
CA VAL A 431 -3.75 -16.53 2.06
C VAL A 431 -5.24 -16.55 2.39
N ARG A 432 -6.07 -15.81 1.63
CA ARG A 432 -7.53 -15.84 1.79
C ARG A 432 -8.11 -17.22 1.49
N GLN A 433 -7.68 -17.84 0.39
CA GLN A 433 -8.12 -19.20 0.02
C GLN A 433 -7.71 -20.25 1.05
N ILE A 434 -6.48 -20.16 1.57
CA ILE A 434 -6.01 -21.00 2.67
C ILE A 434 -6.91 -20.81 3.89
N GLY A 435 -7.18 -19.57 4.27
CA GLY A 435 -8.03 -19.26 5.42
C GLY A 435 -9.42 -19.90 5.33
N LEU A 436 -10.08 -19.79 4.17
CA LEU A 436 -11.37 -20.45 3.92
C LEU A 436 -11.26 -21.98 4.04
N THR A 437 -10.20 -22.56 3.49
CA THR A 437 -9.96 -24.02 3.55
C THR A 437 -9.70 -24.49 4.99
N LEU A 438 -9.10 -23.63 5.83
CA LEU A 438 -8.85 -23.92 7.24
C LEU A 438 -10.07 -23.70 8.15
N GLY A 439 -11.19 -23.20 7.60
CA GLY A 439 -12.45 -23.00 8.33
C GLY A 439 -12.64 -21.60 8.90
N LEU A 440 -11.85 -20.60 8.51
CA LEU A 440 -12.10 -19.21 8.88
C LEU A 440 -13.35 -18.68 8.17
N HIS A 441 -14.18 -17.93 8.91
CA HIS A 441 -15.41 -17.34 8.37
C HIS A 441 -15.09 -16.33 7.25
N PRO A 442 -15.87 -16.29 6.15
CA PRO A 442 -15.66 -15.33 5.06
C PRO A 442 -15.56 -13.87 5.50
N ASP A 443 -16.32 -13.46 6.52
CA ASP A 443 -16.28 -12.08 7.04
C ASP A 443 -14.92 -11.68 7.61
N VAL A 444 -14.15 -12.64 8.12
CA VAL A 444 -12.79 -12.41 8.62
C VAL A 444 -11.81 -12.33 7.44
N ILE A 445 -11.97 -13.22 6.46
CA ILE A 445 -11.09 -13.35 5.29
C ILE A 445 -11.18 -12.15 4.34
N TYR A 446 -12.40 -11.65 4.13
CA TYR A 446 -12.65 -10.52 3.24
C TYR A 446 -12.73 -9.18 3.98
N ARG A 447 -12.42 -9.15 5.28
CA ARG A 447 -12.34 -7.92 6.08
C ARG A 447 -11.38 -6.91 5.42
N HIS A 448 -11.79 -5.64 5.40
CA HIS A 448 -10.91 -4.55 5.00
C HIS A 448 -9.68 -4.49 5.90
N PRO A 449 -8.49 -4.25 5.34
CA PRO A 449 -7.30 -4.00 6.14
C PRO A 449 -7.55 -2.91 7.19
N PHE A 450 -7.00 -3.11 8.37
CA PHE A 450 -7.07 -2.18 9.48
C PHE A 450 -5.65 -1.92 10.00
N PRO A 451 -5.24 -0.65 10.17
CA PRO A 451 -3.88 -0.33 10.57
C PRO A 451 -3.62 -0.77 12.03
N GLY A 452 -2.37 -1.08 12.38
CA GLY A 452 -2.00 -1.46 13.75
C GLY A 452 -2.37 -0.41 14.81
N PRO A 453 -2.11 0.89 14.57
CA PRO A 453 -2.60 1.99 15.41
C PRO A 453 -4.13 2.16 15.44
N GLY A 454 -4.86 1.46 14.58
CA GLY A 454 -6.31 1.49 14.50
C GLY A 454 -6.88 2.90 14.31
N LEU A 455 -7.90 3.23 15.11
CA LEU A 455 -8.56 4.52 15.09
C LEU A 455 -7.68 5.70 15.51
N ALA A 456 -6.52 5.47 16.16
CA ALA A 456 -5.62 6.55 16.59
C ALA A 456 -5.10 7.40 15.42
N ILE A 457 -5.08 6.83 14.21
CA ILE A 457 -4.70 7.48 12.95
C ILE A 457 -5.90 7.70 11.99
N ARG A 458 -7.12 7.57 12.51
CA ARG A 458 -8.36 7.97 11.82
C ARG A 458 -9.08 9.09 12.57
N ILE A 459 -8.49 9.59 13.64
CA ILE A 459 -8.97 10.72 14.43
C ILE A 459 -7.89 11.79 14.34
N LEU A 460 -8.20 12.84 13.57
CA LEU A 460 -7.29 13.98 13.43
C LEU A 460 -7.28 14.77 14.74
N CYS A 461 -6.16 14.66 15.46
CA CYS A 461 -5.98 15.33 16.74
C CYS A 461 -5.27 16.66 16.54
N THR A 462 -5.73 17.67 17.29
CA THR A 462 -5.18 19.02 17.24
C THR A 462 -5.69 19.84 18.42
N ASP A 463 -4.84 20.78 18.87
CA ASP A 463 -5.19 21.77 19.90
C ASP A 463 -5.52 23.14 19.30
N GLU A 464 -4.92 23.48 18.17
CA GLU A 464 -4.99 24.81 17.53
C GLU A 464 -5.24 24.68 16.01
N PRO A 465 -5.85 25.68 15.35
CA PRO A 465 -6.00 25.66 13.90
C PRO A 465 -4.64 25.76 13.21
N TYR A 466 -4.39 24.90 12.22
CA TYR A 466 -3.16 24.95 11.42
C TYR A 466 -3.29 26.04 10.35
N MET A 467 -2.83 27.26 10.67
CA MET A 467 -2.91 28.42 9.77
C MET A 467 -1.61 29.26 9.76
N PRO A 468 -0.52 28.77 9.14
CA PRO A 468 0.64 29.61 8.84
C PRO A 468 0.21 30.79 7.96
N HIS A 469 0.19 32.01 8.52
CA HIS A 469 -0.59 33.14 8.01
C HIS A 469 -0.37 33.46 6.51
N GLU A 470 0.88 33.46 6.05
CA GLU A 470 1.21 33.74 4.64
C GLU A 470 0.82 32.57 3.72
N THR A 471 1.25 31.35 4.05
CA THR A 471 0.99 30.16 3.23
C THR A 471 -0.49 29.82 3.15
N PHE A 472 -1.23 29.99 4.26
CA PHE A 472 -2.67 29.72 4.31
C PHE A 472 -3.45 30.68 3.40
N ALA A 473 -3.20 31.98 3.51
CA ALA A 473 -3.88 32.99 2.69
C ALA A 473 -3.55 32.83 1.20
N GLN A 474 -2.27 32.59 0.85
CA GLN A 474 -1.85 32.35 -0.53
C GLN A 474 -2.51 31.09 -1.12
N THR A 475 -2.51 29.99 -0.36
CA THR A 475 -3.11 28.72 -0.79
C THR A 475 -4.63 28.82 -0.91
N SER A 476 -5.29 29.52 0.02
CA SER A 476 -6.74 29.80 -0.02
C SER A 476 -7.12 30.61 -1.26
N ASN A 477 -6.38 31.67 -1.57
CA ASN A 477 -6.62 32.48 -2.77
C ASN A 477 -6.41 31.67 -4.05
N LEU A 478 -5.33 30.89 -4.12
CA LEU A 478 -5.04 30.04 -5.28
C LEU A 478 -6.14 28.98 -5.49
N LEU A 479 -6.60 28.34 -4.41
CA LEU A 479 -7.71 27.39 -4.44
C LEU A 479 -9.00 28.06 -4.98
N LYS A 480 -9.35 29.24 -4.44
CA LYS A 480 -10.52 29.99 -4.89
C LYS A 480 -10.42 30.37 -6.37
N SER A 481 -9.23 30.73 -6.84
CA SER A 481 -8.98 31.05 -8.24
C SER A 481 -9.12 29.85 -9.18
N ILE A 482 -8.70 28.65 -8.75
CA ILE A 482 -8.90 27.42 -9.54
C ILE A 482 -10.39 27.04 -9.60
N VAL A 483 -11.11 27.14 -8.48
CA VAL A 483 -12.54 26.76 -8.42
C VAL A 483 -13.45 27.79 -9.10
N ASN A 484 -13.01 29.05 -9.19
CA ASN A 484 -13.71 30.15 -9.90
C ASN A 484 -13.03 30.54 -11.22
N TYR A 485 -12.34 29.61 -11.88
CA TYR A 485 -11.48 29.89 -13.03
C TYR A 485 -12.19 30.66 -14.15
N SER A 486 -13.43 30.28 -14.48
CA SER A 486 -14.20 30.91 -15.57
C SER A 486 -14.52 32.38 -15.33
N THR A 487 -14.71 32.80 -14.07
CA THR A 487 -15.01 34.19 -13.72
C THR A 487 -13.75 35.03 -13.49
N GLN A 488 -12.61 34.40 -13.21
CA GLN A 488 -11.34 35.06 -12.91
C GLN A 488 -10.24 34.89 -13.99
N SER A 489 -10.57 34.27 -15.13
CA SER A 489 -9.61 33.86 -16.18
C SER A 489 -8.68 34.98 -16.70
N SER A 490 -9.11 36.25 -16.65
CA SER A 490 -8.32 37.41 -17.08
C SER A 490 -7.27 37.89 -16.08
N SER A 491 -7.36 37.49 -14.81
CA SER A 491 -6.50 37.99 -13.72
C SER A 491 -5.36 37.04 -13.33
N ILE A 492 -5.28 35.85 -13.93
CA ILE A 492 -4.40 34.76 -13.46
C ILE A 492 -3.51 34.21 -14.59
N SER A 493 -2.63 35.06 -15.13
CA SER A 493 -1.67 34.65 -16.17
C SER A 493 -0.77 33.48 -15.74
N SER A 494 -0.39 33.42 -14.46
CA SER A 494 0.49 32.38 -13.90
C SER A 494 -0.11 30.97 -13.85
N LEU A 495 -1.44 30.83 -13.76
CA LEU A 495 -2.11 29.51 -13.82
C LEU A 495 -2.20 28.99 -15.26
N ASN A 496 -2.27 29.88 -16.23
CA ASN A 496 -2.39 29.51 -17.64
C ASN A 496 -1.13 28.79 -18.16
N ASP A 497 0.01 28.99 -17.53
CA ASP A 497 1.26 28.31 -17.91
C ASP A 497 1.35 26.88 -17.34
N ILE A 498 0.54 26.55 -16.32
CA ILE A 498 0.57 25.24 -15.63
C ILE A 498 -0.36 24.23 -16.31
N PHE A 499 -1.47 24.70 -16.88
CA PHE A 499 -2.48 23.84 -17.50
C PHE A 499 -2.27 23.70 -19.00
N THR A 500 -2.55 22.49 -19.52
CA THR A 500 -2.66 22.27 -20.96
C THR A 500 -3.91 22.98 -21.50
N ASP A 501 -3.96 23.29 -22.80
CA ASP A 501 -5.12 23.96 -23.40
C ASP A 501 -6.42 23.15 -23.24
N ASN A 502 -6.34 21.83 -23.28
CA ASN A 502 -7.46 20.95 -22.98
C ASN A 502 -7.91 21.04 -21.51
N GLU A 503 -6.98 21.11 -20.56
CA GLU A 503 -7.31 21.31 -19.13
C GLU A 503 -7.95 22.67 -18.90
N LYS A 504 -7.47 23.74 -19.57
CA LYS A 504 -8.08 25.08 -19.50
C LYS A 504 -9.50 25.09 -20.01
N ILE A 505 -9.76 24.51 -21.19
CA ILE A 505 -11.10 24.45 -21.78
C ILE A 505 -12.04 23.68 -20.84
N ARG A 506 -11.57 22.56 -20.27
CA ARG A 506 -12.36 21.80 -19.31
C ARG A 506 -12.61 22.58 -18.02
N LEU A 507 -11.60 23.20 -17.41
CA LEU A 507 -11.76 24.05 -16.23
C LEU A 507 -12.75 25.19 -16.49
N GLN A 508 -12.61 25.89 -17.61
CA GLN A 508 -13.53 26.95 -18.02
C GLN A 508 -14.98 26.43 -18.08
N ASN A 509 -15.18 25.26 -18.69
CA ASN A 509 -16.50 24.64 -18.77
C ASN A 509 -17.03 24.18 -17.42
N LEU A 510 -16.18 23.77 -16.49
CA LEU A 510 -16.57 23.19 -15.20
C LEU A 510 -16.93 24.21 -14.15
N THR A 511 -16.18 25.29 -14.10
CA THR A 511 -16.39 26.36 -13.13
C THR A 511 -17.41 27.38 -13.62
N SER A 512 -17.93 27.19 -14.84
CA SER A 512 -18.97 28.05 -15.41
C SER A 512 -20.18 28.07 -14.48
N LEU A 513 -20.55 29.27 -14.01
CA LEU A 513 -21.69 29.50 -13.10
C LEU A 513 -23.02 29.00 -13.68
N ASP A 514 -23.13 28.92 -15.01
CA ASP A 514 -24.30 28.38 -15.70
C ASP A 514 -24.46 26.85 -15.51
N LYS A 515 -23.41 26.15 -15.07
CA LYS A 515 -23.41 24.71 -14.87
C LYS A 515 -23.32 24.30 -13.41
N HIS A 516 -22.41 24.90 -12.64
CA HIS A 516 -22.15 24.50 -11.26
C HIS A 516 -21.86 25.69 -10.36
N ASP A 517 -22.45 25.67 -9.16
CA ASP A 517 -22.26 26.70 -8.13
C ASP A 517 -21.32 26.21 -7.02
N TYR A 518 -20.05 25.99 -7.38
CA TYR A 518 -19.04 25.50 -6.44
C TYR A 518 -18.55 26.58 -5.47
N THR A 519 -18.30 26.19 -4.22
CA THR A 519 -17.53 26.97 -3.25
C THR A 519 -16.44 26.09 -2.67
N SER A 520 -15.28 26.69 -2.41
CA SER A 520 -14.11 26.01 -1.85
C SER A 520 -13.58 26.69 -0.60
N VAL A 521 -13.15 25.89 0.37
CA VAL A 521 -12.50 26.37 1.60
C VAL A 521 -11.25 25.53 1.89
N LEU A 522 -10.18 26.20 2.31
CA LEU A 522 -8.99 25.54 2.82
C LEU A 522 -9.25 25.18 4.29
N LEU A 523 -9.06 23.91 4.66
CA LEU A 523 -9.31 23.46 6.03
C LEU A 523 -8.08 23.74 6.91
N PRO A 524 -8.25 24.29 8.13
CA PRO A 524 -7.15 24.59 9.05
C PRO A 524 -6.65 23.34 9.79
N ILE A 525 -6.42 22.25 9.05
CA ILE A 525 -5.96 20.95 9.54
C ILE A 525 -4.84 20.42 8.65
N ARG A 526 -4.04 19.50 9.19
CA ARG A 526 -3.02 18.78 8.43
C ARG A 526 -3.54 17.40 8.07
N SER A 527 -3.19 16.94 6.87
CA SER A 527 -3.44 15.59 6.40
C SER A 527 -2.17 15.04 5.75
N VAL A 528 -1.94 13.74 5.93
CA VAL A 528 -0.80 13.07 5.32
C VAL A 528 -0.95 12.93 3.80
N GLY A 529 0.15 13.13 3.08
CA GLY A 529 0.33 12.85 1.66
C GLY A 529 1.68 12.19 1.37
N VAL A 530 1.87 11.77 0.12
CA VAL A 530 3.14 11.31 -0.44
C VAL A 530 3.36 12.07 -1.75
N GLN A 531 4.41 12.89 -1.80
CA GLN A 531 4.80 13.66 -2.97
C GLN A 531 6.25 13.32 -3.30
N GLY A 532 6.48 12.77 -4.50
CA GLY A 532 7.77 12.14 -4.83
C GLY A 532 8.03 10.94 -3.91
N ASP A 533 9.23 10.89 -3.33
CA ASP A 533 9.67 9.81 -2.44
C ASP A 533 9.48 10.14 -0.95
N ALA A 534 8.86 11.28 -0.63
CA ALA A 534 8.73 11.76 0.74
C ALA A 534 7.28 11.83 1.22
N ARG A 535 7.10 11.52 2.50
CA ARG A 535 5.85 11.73 3.25
C ARG A 535 5.72 13.21 3.59
N THR A 536 4.55 13.80 3.38
CA THR A 536 4.27 15.21 3.68
C THR A 536 3.04 15.34 4.58
N TYR A 537 3.01 16.38 5.41
CA TYR A 537 1.82 16.77 6.18
C TYR A 537 1.43 18.19 5.78
N SER A 538 0.31 18.34 5.09
CA SER A 538 -0.12 19.62 4.51
C SER A 538 -1.64 19.75 4.49
N PHE A 539 -2.16 20.83 3.93
CA PHE A 539 -3.58 21.17 4.03
C PHE A 539 -4.49 20.16 3.32
N ALA A 540 -5.75 20.14 3.75
CA ALA A 540 -6.86 19.59 2.98
C ALA A 540 -7.76 20.74 2.49
N ALA A 541 -8.27 20.61 1.27
CA ALA A 541 -9.25 21.55 0.70
C ALA A 541 -10.62 20.88 0.62
N ALA A 542 -11.68 21.63 0.88
CA ALA A 542 -13.05 21.15 0.78
C ALA A 542 -13.82 21.93 -0.29
N ILE A 543 -14.64 21.24 -1.08
CA ILE A 543 -15.52 21.78 -2.11
C ILE A 543 -16.96 21.45 -1.74
N SER A 544 -17.90 22.36 -1.99
CA SER A 544 -19.33 22.12 -1.85
C SER A 544 -20.10 22.76 -3.01
N SER A 545 -21.33 22.30 -3.24
CA SER A 545 -22.24 22.90 -4.21
C SER A 545 -23.70 22.75 -3.77
N ASN A 546 -24.62 23.41 -4.47
CA ASN A 546 -26.07 23.20 -4.31
C ASN A 546 -26.62 22.11 -5.26
N ASP A 547 -25.75 21.40 -5.97
CA ASP A 547 -26.16 20.42 -6.96
C ASP A 547 -26.74 19.19 -6.27
N LYS A 548 -27.99 18.84 -6.62
CA LYS A 548 -28.65 17.63 -6.08
C LYS A 548 -27.92 16.34 -6.44
N LYS A 549 -27.23 16.34 -7.59
CA LYS A 549 -26.41 15.24 -8.08
C LYS A 549 -25.15 15.86 -8.69
N PRO A 550 -24.08 16.04 -7.89
CA PRO A 550 -22.84 16.59 -8.42
C PRO A 550 -22.26 15.64 -9.47
N ASN A 551 -21.59 16.19 -10.47
CA ASN A 551 -20.87 15.39 -11.44
C ASN A 551 -19.55 14.90 -10.83
N TRP A 552 -19.54 13.66 -10.36
CA TRP A 552 -18.41 13.09 -9.64
C TRP A 552 -17.13 13.03 -10.47
N ASN A 553 -17.21 12.65 -11.75
CA ASN A 553 -16.06 12.58 -12.64
C ASN A 553 -15.38 13.94 -12.82
N GLU A 554 -16.19 14.99 -12.88
CA GLU A 554 -15.74 16.37 -12.95
C GLU A 554 -15.09 16.84 -11.64
N LEU A 555 -15.68 16.49 -10.48
CA LEU A 555 -15.10 16.74 -9.16
C LEU A 555 -13.75 16.03 -8.96
N PHE A 556 -13.61 14.77 -9.36
CA PHE A 556 -12.33 14.03 -9.30
C PHE A 556 -11.27 14.69 -10.18
N MET A 557 -11.66 15.17 -11.36
CA MET A 557 -10.73 15.89 -12.22
C MET A 557 -10.31 17.24 -11.60
N LEU A 558 -11.25 17.98 -11.02
CA LEU A 558 -10.96 19.23 -10.31
C LEU A 558 -10.02 19.00 -9.12
N ALA A 559 -10.26 17.95 -8.32
CA ALA A 559 -9.38 17.54 -7.23
C ALA A 559 -7.94 17.23 -7.71
N ARG A 560 -7.80 16.55 -8.86
CA ARG A 560 -6.49 16.29 -9.47
C ARG A 560 -5.79 17.58 -9.91
N LEU A 561 -6.52 18.54 -10.47
CA LEU A 561 -5.95 19.82 -10.93
C LEU A 561 -5.52 20.70 -9.75
N ILE A 562 -6.33 20.75 -8.68
CA ILE A 562 -5.99 21.45 -7.44
C ILE A 562 -4.68 20.88 -6.86
N THR A 563 -4.59 19.56 -6.70
CA THR A 563 -3.40 18.94 -6.08
C THR A 563 -2.16 18.96 -6.99
N LYS A 564 -2.33 19.00 -8.31
CA LYS A 564 -1.25 19.23 -9.29
C LYS A 564 -0.66 20.64 -9.17
N THR A 565 -1.49 21.63 -8.86
CA THR A 565 -1.12 23.06 -8.88
C THR A 565 -0.71 23.57 -7.50
N CYS A 566 -1.40 23.12 -6.47
CA CYS A 566 -1.21 23.53 -5.08
C CYS A 566 -0.50 22.42 -4.31
N HIS A 567 0.84 22.39 -4.34
CA HIS A 567 1.62 21.37 -3.63
C HIS A 567 1.44 21.39 -2.10
N HIS A 568 0.95 22.50 -1.54
CA HIS A 568 0.55 22.60 -0.13
C HIS A 568 -0.83 21.98 0.17
N ILE A 569 -1.51 21.39 -0.81
CA ILE A 569 -2.78 20.67 -0.62
C ILE A 569 -2.53 19.19 -0.88
N ASN A 570 -2.59 18.38 0.17
CA ASN A 570 -2.45 16.94 0.07
C ASN A 570 -3.75 16.25 -0.33
N ARG A 571 -4.90 16.84 0.04
CA ARG A 571 -6.22 16.22 -0.14
C ARG A 571 -7.27 17.23 -0.56
N VAL A 572 -8.21 16.76 -1.37
CA VAL A 572 -9.42 17.48 -1.76
C VAL A 572 -10.62 16.62 -1.42
N VAL A 573 -11.58 17.18 -0.71
CA VAL A 573 -12.81 16.51 -0.27
C VAL A 573 -14.05 17.24 -0.76
N TYR A 574 -15.13 16.52 -0.98
CA TYR A 574 -16.44 17.08 -1.28
C TYR A 574 -17.34 17.04 -0.05
N ILE A 575 -17.93 18.17 0.35
CA ILE A 575 -18.87 18.26 1.47
C ILE A 575 -20.26 17.84 0.98
N LEU A 576 -20.83 16.81 1.59
CA LEU A 576 -22.17 16.32 1.27
C LEU A 576 -23.25 17.21 1.92
N GLY A 577 -24.39 17.30 1.25
CA GLY A 577 -25.52 18.15 1.65
C GLY A 577 -25.50 19.53 1.01
N LYS A 578 -26.07 20.53 1.71
CA LYS A 578 -26.18 21.90 1.20
C LYS A 578 -24.82 22.57 1.08
N LYS A 579 -24.68 23.46 0.09
CA LYS A 579 -23.52 24.32 -0.10
C LYS A 579 -23.17 25.06 1.19
N ILE A 580 -21.89 25.12 1.52
CA ILE A 580 -21.40 25.91 2.64
C ILE A 580 -21.30 27.39 2.26
N LEU A 581 -21.28 28.27 3.26
CA LEU A 581 -20.99 29.68 3.04
C LEU A 581 -19.54 29.86 2.58
N ASP A 582 -19.28 30.83 1.69
CA ASP A 582 -17.91 31.22 1.29
C ASP A 582 -17.26 32.06 2.39
N THR A 583 -17.05 31.43 3.53
CA THR A 583 -16.41 32.01 4.71
C THR A 583 -15.25 31.12 5.13
N GLU A 584 -14.14 31.74 5.50
CA GLU A 584 -12.98 31.01 6.01
C GLU A 584 -13.30 30.34 7.36
N ILE A 585 -12.85 29.10 7.50
CA ILE A 585 -12.95 28.37 8.75
C ILE A 585 -11.68 28.66 9.54
N THR A 586 -11.80 29.48 10.58
CA THR A 586 -10.68 29.91 11.42
C THR A 586 -10.63 29.21 12.77
N GLN A 587 -11.67 28.45 13.11
CA GLN A 587 -11.80 27.74 14.37
C GLN A 587 -11.90 26.24 14.12
N ILE A 588 -11.38 25.48 15.07
CA ILE A 588 -11.42 24.02 15.10
C ILE A 588 -11.97 23.55 16.44
N THR A 589 -12.46 22.33 16.47
CA THR A 589 -12.82 21.64 17.71
C THR A 589 -11.59 20.96 18.27
N ARG A 590 -11.09 21.41 19.43
CA ARG A 590 -9.98 20.72 20.11
C ARG A 590 -10.28 19.23 20.24
N THR A 591 -9.39 18.40 19.73
CA THR A 591 -9.63 16.96 19.60
C THR A 591 -8.37 16.19 19.95
N THR A 592 -8.46 15.30 20.93
CA THR A 592 -7.42 14.33 21.29
C THR A 592 -8.05 12.94 21.42
N LEU A 593 -7.24 11.92 21.72
CA LEU A 593 -7.67 10.53 21.78
C LEU A 593 -8.37 10.19 23.12
N THR A 594 -9.45 10.90 23.44
CA THR A 594 -10.29 10.63 24.61
C THR A 594 -11.32 9.53 24.32
N PRO A 595 -11.83 8.82 25.36
CA PRO A 595 -12.82 7.76 25.17
C PRO A 595 -14.05 8.20 24.35
N ASP A 596 -14.64 9.36 24.66
CA ASP A 596 -15.84 9.87 23.97
C ASP A 596 -15.59 10.12 22.47
N ILE A 597 -14.39 10.61 22.11
CA ILE A 597 -14.01 10.86 20.73
C ILE A 597 -13.75 9.55 19.98
N ILE A 598 -13.10 8.59 20.64
CA ILE A 598 -12.85 7.25 20.08
C ILE A 598 -14.18 6.53 19.84
N ASP A 599 -15.10 6.58 20.80
CA ASP A 599 -16.41 5.92 20.69
C ASP A 599 -17.30 6.58 19.63
N LYS A 600 -17.22 7.91 19.48
CA LYS A 600 -17.84 8.63 18.36
C LYS A 600 -17.30 8.14 17.01
N ALA A 601 -15.97 8.04 16.86
CA ALA A 601 -15.35 7.53 15.64
C ALA A 601 -15.72 6.06 15.36
N ARG A 602 -15.78 5.21 16.41
CA ARG A 602 -16.25 3.82 16.32
C ARG A 602 -17.68 3.71 15.82
N ALA A 603 -18.59 4.54 16.34
CA ALA A 603 -19.98 4.54 15.94
C ALA A 603 -20.13 4.91 14.45
N CYS A 604 -19.43 5.96 14.00
CA CYS A 604 -19.42 6.36 12.60
C CYS A 604 -18.86 5.26 11.67
N ASP A 605 -17.71 4.65 12.04
CA ASP A 605 -17.12 3.54 11.27
C ASP A 605 -18.08 2.34 11.23
N TYR A 606 -18.67 1.97 12.37
CA TYR A 606 -19.61 0.86 12.47
C TYR A 606 -20.82 1.02 11.54
N HIS A 607 -21.51 2.16 11.59
CA HIS A 607 -22.67 2.41 10.74
C HIS A 607 -22.31 2.35 9.25
N ALA A 608 -21.20 2.97 8.85
CA ALA A 608 -20.73 2.94 7.47
C ALA A 608 -20.42 1.50 7.00
N MET A 609 -19.70 0.72 7.81
CA MET A 609 -19.35 -0.67 7.47
C MET A 609 -20.56 -1.58 7.38
N VAL A 610 -21.54 -1.44 8.28
CA VAL A 610 -22.78 -2.25 8.28
C VAL A 610 -23.60 -1.99 7.02
N ILE A 611 -23.78 -0.72 6.64
CA ILE A 611 -24.54 -0.35 5.44
C ILE A 611 -23.83 -0.85 4.18
N MET A 612 -22.50 -0.71 4.11
CA MET A 612 -21.72 -1.28 3.00
C MET A 612 -21.89 -2.80 2.85
N LYS A 613 -21.94 -3.54 3.97
CA LYS A 613 -22.18 -4.98 3.96
C LYS A 613 -23.60 -5.30 3.48
N HIS A 614 -24.60 -4.57 3.98
CA HIS A 614 -26.00 -4.75 3.59
C HIS A 614 -26.21 -4.56 2.08
N HIS A 615 -25.55 -3.57 1.50
CA HIS A 615 -25.58 -3.30 0.04
C HIS A 615 -24.62 -4.17 -0.78
N GLY A 616 -23.88 -5.10 -0.16
CA GLY A 616 -22.95 -5.99 -0.87
C GLY A 616 -21.71 -5.31 -1.47
N ALA A 617 -21.42 -4.05 -1.14
CA ALA A 617 -20.24 -3.32 -1.65
C ALA A 617 -19.01 -3.44 -0.75
N TYR A 618 -19.10 -4.14 0.37
CA TYR A 618 -17.96 -4.36 1.25
C TYR A 618 -16.78 -5.01 0.51
N SER A 619 -17.04 -5.99 -0.37
CA SER A 619 -15.98 -6.66 -1.14
C SER A 619 -15.53 -5.93 -2.40
N SER A 620 -16.30 -4.95 -2.90
CA SER A 620 -15.94 -4.20 -4.12
C SER A 620 -14.94 -3.08 -3.85
N ILE A 621 -14.80 -2.65 -2.59
CA ILE A 621 -13.86 -1.64 -2.15
C ILE A 621 -12.69 -2.31 -1.42
N SER A 622 -11.46 -1.94 -1.75
CA SER A 622 -10.26 -2.50 -1.11
C SER A 622 -10.17 -2.11 0.36
N GLN A 623 -10.50 -0.85 0.67
CA GLN A 623 -10.56 -0.32 2.03
C GLN A 623 -11.39 0.98 2.06
N MET A 624 -12.13 1.22 3.15
CA MET A 624 -12.76 2.53 3.40
C MET A 624 -12.46 3.07 4.80
N PRO A 625 -11.40 3.87 5.01
CA PRO A 625 -11.25 4.64 6.25
C PRO A 625 -12.40 5.62 6.46
N VAL A 626 -13.02 5.57 7.64
CA VAL A 626 -13.93 6.58 8.15
C VAL A 626 -13.15 7.44 9.13
N VAL A 627 -12.95 8.71 8.79
CA VAL A 627 -12.03 9.60 9.50
C VAL A 627 -12.80 10.70 10.20
N LEU A 628 -12.56 10.89 11.50
CA LEU A 628 -13.10 12.00 12.29
C LEU A 628 -12.16 13.21 12.18
N ILE A 629 -12.70 14.35 11.72
CA ILE A 629 -11.94 15.60 11.62
C ILE A 629 -12.47 16.68 12.59
N PRO A 630 -11.58 17.52 13.15
CA PRO A 630 -11.88 18.54 14.16
C PRO A 630 -12.48 19.82 13.55
N VAL A 631 -13.33 19.67 12.53
CA VAL A 631 -13.89 20.79 11.77
C VAL A 631 -15.40 20.80 11.90
N GLU A 632 -15.93 21.91 12.40
CA GLU A 632 -17.35 22.21 12.42
C GLU A 632 -17.70 23.15 11.27
N PHE A 633 -18.64 22.72 10.43
CA PHE A 633 -19.25 23.58 9.42
C PHE A 633 -20.56 24.17 9.95
N ASP A 634 -21.00 25.28 9.36
CA ASP A 634 -22.31 25.89 9.62
C ASP A 634 -22.56 26.35 11.07
N ARG A 635 -21.52 26.57 11.87
CA ARG A 635 -21.63 27.03 13.27
C ARG A 635 -22.54 28.26 13.45
N GLN A 636 -22.59 29.13 12.45
CA GLN A 636 -23.43 30.33 12.43
C GLN A 636 -24.94 30.03 12.45
N ASN A 637 -25.34 28.85 11.95
CA ASN A 637 -26.74 28.43 11.84
C ASN A 637 -27.28 27.78 13.12
N ARG A 638 -26.47 27.62 14.18
CA ARG A 638 -26.97 27.14 15.48
C ARG A 638 -27.95 28.16 16.08
N ALA A 639 -29.17 27.70 16.35
CA ALA A 639 -30.28 28.51 16.80
C ALA A 639 -30.12 29.05 18.23
N ASP A 640 -29.32 28.38 19.07
CA ASP A 640 -29.20 28.70 20.49
C ASP A 640 -27.79 29.16 20.88
N GLU A 641 -27.66 30.26 21.62
CA GLU A 641 -26.35 30.75 22.11
C GLU A 641 -25.73 29.82 23.16
N ASN A 642 -26.55 29.02 23.87
CA ASN A 642 -26.05 27.99 24.77
C ASN A 642 -25.54 26.75 24.01
N GLU A 643 -26.10 26.40 22.86
CA GLU A 643 -25.55 25.35 21.98
C GLU A 643 -24.23 25.78 21.32
N LYS A 644 -23.98 27.08 21.15
CA LYS A 644 -22.68 27.61 20.68
C LYS A 644 -21.57 27.50 21.74
N ARG A 645 -21.93 27.34 23.02
CA ARG A 645 -21.03 27.18 24.19
C ARG A 645 -20.64 25.73 24.48
N ASN A 646 -21.36 24.74 23.95
CA ASN A 646 -20.96 23.33 24.05
C ASN A 646 -19.70 23.04 23.22
N ASP A 647 -18.96 22.01 23.61
CA ASP A 647 -17.80 21.47 22.87
C ASP A 647 -18.14 21.39 21.37
N GLY A 648 -17.24 21.92 20.52
CA GLY A 648 -17.47 22.03 19.08
C GLY A 648 -17.85 20.70 18.43
N GLN A 649 -18.50 20.75 17.26
CA GLN A 649 -18.83 19.53 16.51
C GLN A 649 -17.62 19.01 15.70
N HIS A 650 -17.71 17.76 15.25
CA HIS A 650 -16.75 17.11 14.37
C HIS A 650 -17.38 16.85 13.01
N SER A 651 -16.55 16.58 12.00
CA SER A 651 -17.05 16.09 10.71
C SER A 651 -16.44 14.74 10.37
N ILE A 652 -17.08 13.99 9.48
CA ILE A 652 -16.62 12.67 9.05
C ILE A 652 -16.17 12.74 7.59
N VAL A 653 -15.00 12.18 7.29
CA VAL A 653 -14.55 11.95 5.93
C VAL A 653 -14.69 10.46 5.60
N LEU A 654 -15.46 10.16 4.56
CA LEU A 654 -15.53 8.84 3.94
C LEU A 654 -14.41 8.74 2.90
N ARG A 655 -13.39 7.93 3.18
CA ARG A 655 -12.29 7.68 2.26
C ARG A 655 -12.48 6.33 1.61
N THR A 656 -13.21 6.24 0.50
CA THR A 656 -13.22 5.01 -0.29
C THR A 656 -11.89 4.83 -1.01
N PHE A 657 -11.36 3.60 -1.10
CA PHE A 657 -10.08 3.34 -1.76
C PHE A 657 -10.10 2.03 -2.54
N LEU A 658 -9.77 2.13 -3.83
CA LEU A 658 -9.62 1.04 -4.77
C LEU A 658 -8.15 0.90 -5.14
N THR A 659 -7.58 -0.27 -4.88
CA THR A 659 -6.18 -0.56 -5.14
C THR A 659 -5.94 -2.07 -5.34
N LYS A 660 -4.90 -2.40 -6.11
CA LYS A 660 -4.38 -3.77 -6.26
C LYS A 660 -3.20 -4.07 -5.31
N ASP A 661 -2.43 -3.03 -4.91
CA ASP A 661 -1.14 -3.18 -4.23
C ASP A 661 -0.92 -2.23 -3.03
N PHE A 662 -1.88 -1.33 -2.75
CA PHE A 662 -1.78 -0.24 -1.77
C PHE A 662 -0.63 0.75 -1.99
N MET A 663 0.11 0.66 -3.10
CA MET A 663 1.15 1.62 -3.51
C MET A 663 0.53 2.76 -4.30
N THR A 664 -0.38 2.45 -5.21
CA THR A 664 -1.22 3.43 -5.90
C THR A 664 -2.69 3.10 -5.67
N GLY A 665 -3.57 4.08 -5.84
CA GLY A 665 -4.99 3.81 -5.78
C GLY A 665 -5.85 5.03 -6.00
N ARG A 666 -7.12 4.76 -6.29
CA ARG A 666 -8.12 5.80 -6.59
C ARG A 666 -9.30 5.69 -5.63
N PRO A 667 -9.99 6.80 -5.34
CA PRO A 667 -11.28 6.73 -4.68
C PRO A 667 -12.32 6.00 -5.53
N ALA A 668 -13.33 5.43 -4.87
CA ALA A 668 -14.50 4.91 -5.56
C ALA A 668 -15.35 6.09 -6.06
N VAL A 669 -15.87 5.98 -7.28
CA VAL A 669 -16.74 7.00 -7.89
C VAL A 669 -18.20 6.75 -7.48
N PRO A 670 -18.86 7.70 -6.79
CA PRO A 670 -20.28 7.55 -6.47
C PRO A 670 -21.16 7.51 -7.72
N GLY A 671 -22.12 6.60 -7.75
CA GLY A 671 -22.96 6.28 -8.90
C GLY A 671 -22.37 5.26 -9.88
N GLU A 672 -21.08 4.92 -9.75
CA GLU A 672 -20.42 3.91 -10.59
C GLU A 672 -19.92 2.73 -9.75
N THR A 673 -18.86 2.95 -8.97
CA THR A 673 -18.24 1.93 -8.10
C THR A 673 -18.70 2.03 -6.64
N PHE A 674 -19.49 3.07 -6.31
CA PHE A 674 -20.08 3.29 -5.00
C PHE A 674 -21.55 3.72 -5.17
N PRO A 675 -22.55 2.88 -4.90
CA PRO A 675 -23.96 3.22 -5.08
C PRO A 675 -24.36 4.51 -4.34
N LEU A 676 -25.18 5.35 -4.98
CA LEU A 676 -25.59 6.65 -4.42
C LEU A 676 -26.59 6.51 -3.28
N ASP A 677 -27.52 5.57 -3.40
CA ASP A 677 -28.47 5.20 -2.36
C ASP A 677 -27.76 4.73 -1.08
N MET A 678 -26.70 3.93 -1.23
CA MET A 678 -25.85 3.55 -0.11
C MET A 678 -25.13 4.75 0.51
N LEU A 679 -24.58 5.66 -0.31
CA LEU A 679 -23.94 6.88 0.19
C LEU A 679 -24.93 7.74 0.99
N ASP A 680 -26.15 7.91 0.48
CA ASP A 680 -27.21 8.67 1.12
C ASP A 680 -27.63 8.02 2.45
N GLU A 681 -27.79 6.69 2.48
CA GLU A 681 -28.13 5.93 3.70
C GLU A 681 -27.03 6.03 4.76
N ILE A 682 -25.75 5.94 4.37
CA ILE A 682 -24.61 6.16 5.28
C ILE A 682 -24.70 7.56 5.88
N CYS A 683 -24.99 8.57 5.04
CA CYS A 683 -25.03 9.95 5.49
C CYS A 683 -26.16 10.22 6.48
N GLU A 684 -27.37 9.80 6.13
CA GLU A 684 -28.55 9.94 6.97
C GLU A 684 -28.39 9.20 8.30
N THR A 685 -27.89 7.97 8.26
CA THR A 685 -27.70 7.12 9.45
C THR A 685 -26.68 7.74 10.41
N ILE A 686 -25.52 8.20 9.92
CA ILE A 686 -24.49 8.80 10.78
C ILE A 686 -25.00 10.13 11.38
N LEU A 687 -25.57 11.03 10.56
CA LEU A 687 -26.05 12.33 11.03
C LEU A 687 -27.21 12.21 12.02
N THR A 688 -28.04 11.18 11.90
CA THR A 688 -29.19 10.96 12.79
C THR A 688 -28.78 10.26 14.09
N ASN A 689 -27.91 9.26 14.02
CA ASN A 689 -27.64 8.37 15.15
C ASN A 689 -26.38 8.72 15.95
N VAL A 690 -25.45 9.52 15.40
CA VAL A 690 -24.20 9.87 16.09
C VAL A 690 -24.22 11.36 16.47
N PRO A 691 -24.40 11.69 17.77
CA PRO A 691 -24.41 13.08 18.22
C PRO A 691 -23.08 13.77 17.98
N GLY A 692 -23.16 15.06 17.65
CA GLY A 692 -21.97 15.91 17.51
C GLY A 692 -21.25 15.79 16.17
N ILE A 693 -21.89 15.23 15.14
CA ILE A 693 -21.41 15.26 13.75
C ILE A 693 -22.05 16.43 13.00
N SER A 694 -21.23 17.35 12.50
CA SER A 694 -21.62 18.54 11.72
C SER A 694 -21.89 18.19 10.26
N ARG A 695 -20.89 17.62 9.56
CA ARG A 695 -20.99 17.26 8.15
C ARG A 695 -20.31 15.94 7.84
N ILE A 696 -20.69 15.37 6.70
CA ILE A 696 -20.01 14.23 6.08
C ILE A 696 -19.39 14.70 4.78
N LEU A 697 -18.15 14.25 4.55
CA LEU A 697 -17.31 14.64 3.43
C LEU A 697 -16.87 13.37 2.71
N TYR A 698 -16.66 13.47 1.40
CA TYR A 698 -16.19 12.37 0.56
C TYR A 698 -14.81 12.70 0.00
N ASP A 699 -13.81 11.83 0.23
CA ASP A 699 -12.44 12.07 -0.23
C ASP A 699 -12.30 11.82 -1.74
N LEU A 700 -11.89 12.85 -2.47
CA LEU A 700 -11.73 12.81 -3.92
C LEU A 700 -10.30 12.45 -4.35
N THR A 701 -9.39 12.23 -3.41
CA THR A 701 -7.96 12.23 -3.71
C THR A 701 -7.41 10.84 -3.98
N SER A 702 -6.70 10.71 -5.11
CA SER A 702 -5.93 9.51 -5.45
C SER A 702 -4.61 9.46 -4.68
N LYS A 703 -4.00 8.27 -4.62
CA LYS A 703 -2.64 8.05 -4.14
C LYS A 703 -1.73 7.81 -5.35
N PRO A 704 -0.70 8.64 -5.58
CA PRO A 704 -0.41 9.97 -4.97
C PRO A 704 -1.38 11.08 -5.44
N PRO A 705 -1.41 12.27 -4.81
CA PRO A 705 -0.53 12.76 -3.73
C PRO A 705 -1.02 12.48 -2.31
N ALA A 706 -2.21 11.94 -2.14
CA ALA A 706 -2.71 11.51 -0.84
C ALA A 706 -2.17 10.14 -0.44
N THR A 707 -2.55 9.64 0.74
CA THR A 707 -2.38 8.22 1.11
C THR A 707 -3.74 7.54 1.37
N THR A 708 -3.72 6.29 1.85
CA THR A 708 -4.94 5.59 2.25
C THR A 708 -5.52 6.20 3.53
N GLU A 709 -4.71 6.40 4.57
CA GLU A 709 -5.11 6.95 5.87
C GLU A 709 -4.88 8.48 5.93
N TRP A 710 -5.55 9.20 6.84
CA TRP A 710 -5.44 10.66 6.98
C TRP A 710 -4.50 11.12 8.11
N GLU A 711 -4.52 10.32 9.20
CA GLU A 711 -3.81 10.39 10.50
C GLU A 711 -4.20 11.46 11.51
#